data_AF-A0A349EFH7-F1
#
_entry.id   AF-A0A349EFH7-F1
#
_cell.length_a   1.000
_cell.length_b   1.000
_cell.length_c   1.000
_cell.angle_alpha   90.00
_cell.angle_beta   90.00
_cell.angle_gamma   90.00
#
_symmetry.space_group_name_H-M   'P 1'
#
loop_
_entity.id
_entity.type
_entity.pdbx_description
1 polymer ?
#
loop_
_entity_poly.entity_id
_entity_poly.type
_entity_poly.pdbx_seq_one_letter_code
_entity_poly.pdbx_strand_id
1 'polypeptide(L)'
;MTVRGFCTALLLFLLIPLMATGAQPTVPVVAPADPAKAADRLAARRQALDQERETVERSRQELQTQLADLSRQLESLSPEQIDEALVEQAGVDVKSALLYQETALTTFNNAERRIQDLRKTLAELEGREQLLKNPAKDVVEGETNRAAQLEQATQMLAQQRTELELETLNLANLRIQGEVAKLRLTLATQWQERIERIYRQRQEEARLDAQAELVTRLQTDQTALQDRASVLKQRLAQERGVLSLAAWQRLETELRTVDEQINLLNLDRQLAESAATLARLREILQNVAASADELQQNLDLADRLQSKLQRDEALLQQRTTLYEQQRQLIERRDKLTGIHRRLRDEELQVIDQLLAEMNQRLGQTQDQGLQIQSIGPQLNEQYQQRLKQDLLSRKLYPRTTEAWQQLIQGLAAVPSTLFYQVRLSVEATIKALREAPPWQWLALATLEGLLIWLFIVVRRVLRRAWRYFGEHQPGDSFIRQLISAALLMARANLLGVSGAAALLLLLWMVDAPQPGRGILMTLALAWVGIRLPISLAWLMLASPKLPVEQQQLPLYRQWFWTLIGGGILVVLVILAHLSDLAETVVNAFDRFFMLYWFWVFVPVLRIRRLVIEQLSVRYGQRFWFSVLRLGSLLLPLSLLGAALLGLLGYLQLAWLVVRGLLVFIATLVSWLLVRSLLNDLIVALKNFAVAHSGYGLLWTQDIITPLHRIMNLLLFLGVCAALFYAYGWTAESAVIVAIWTFLERPLLTLGSAEITSWRIVVTITLLVVVVWLGQWGRAISYRWILSHISDMGVRHSLSVFTQYTVVLVGFLIILQFVGIDLTTL
;
A
#
# COMPACT_ATOMS: atom_id res chain seq x y z
N MET A 1 15.92 -45.48 -0.99
CA MET A 1 15.86 -45.42 0.49
C MET A 1 15.00 -44.22 0.85
N THR A 2 13.67 -44.39 0.82
CA THR A 2 12.74 -44.79 1.91
C THR A 2 12.12 -43.59 2.63
N VAL A 3 10.99 -43.15 2.04
CA VAL A 3 10.02 -42.12 2.48
C VAL A 3 9.10 -42.66 3.59
N ARG A 4 9.63 -43.30 4.63
CA ARG A 4 8.78 -43.98 5.64
C ARG A 4 9.10 -43.69 7.12
N GLY A 5 9.99 -42.73 7.40
CA GLY A 5 10.43 -42.43 8.77
C GLY A 5 9.83 -41.19 9.44
N PHE A 6 9.09 -40.33 8.72
CA PHE A 6 8.71 -39.00 9.25
C PHE A 6 7.27 -38.91 9.79
N CYS A 7 6.47 -39.98 9.66
CA CYS A 7 5.05 -39.98 10.10
C CYS A 7 4.81 -40.55 11.51
N THR A 8 5.83 -41.01 12.23
CA THR A 8 5.64 -41.68 13.53
C THR A 8 6.10 -40.87 14.74
N ALA A 9 6.61 -39.66 14.56
CA ALA A 9 7.10 -38.82 15.67
C ALA A 9 6.10 -37.74 16.15
N LEU A 10 4.97 -37.55 15.46
CA LEU A 10 4.02 -36.45 15.76
C LEU A 10 2.72 -36.90 16.46
N LEU A 11 2.61 -38.18 16.83
CA LEU A 11 1.40 -38.80 17.39
C LEU A 11 1.49 -39.13 18.90
N LEU A 12 2.47 -38.55 19.61
CA LEU A 12 2.78 -38.92 20.99
C LEU A 12 2.98 -37.71 21.92
N PHE A 13 2.20 -36.63 21.72
CA PHE A 13 2.27 -35.45 22.59
C PHE A 13 0.92 -34.82 22.99
N LEU A 14 -0.19 -35.57 22.88
CA LEU A 14 -1.49 -35.12 23.37
C LEU A 14 -2.18 -36.22 24.18
N LEU A 15 -1.64 -36.52 25.36
CA LEU A 15 -2.36 -37.23 26.42
C LEU A 15 -2.02 -36.59 27.78
N ILE A 16 -3.01 -35.85 28.30
CA ILE A 16 -3.41 -35.69 29.73
C ILE A 16 -2.55 -34.72 30.57
N PRO A 17 -3.09 -33.97 31.59
CA PRO A 17 -4.43 -34.02 32.21
C PRO A 17 -5.17 -32.66 32.36
N LEU A 18 -6.48 -32.69 32.63
CA LEU A 18 -6.98 -32.17 33.91
C LEU A 18 -8.37 -32.73 34.26
N MET A 19 -8.37 -33.52 35.32
CA MET A 19 -9.53 -33.91 36.12
C MET A 19 -10.06 -32.68 36.87
N ALA A 20 -11.36 -32.43 36.77
CA ALA A 20 -12.11 -31.65 37.76
C ALA A 20 -13.47 -32.33 37.95
N THR A 21 -13.50 -33.27 38.90
CA THR A 21 -14.69 -33.94 39.41
C THR A 21 -15.51 -32.94 40.24
N GLY A 22 -16.52 -32.32 39.64
CA GLY A 22 -17.60 -31.66 40.36
C GLY A 22 -18.62 -32.69 40.82
N ALA A 23 -18.71 -32.91 42.13
CA ALA A 23 -19.64 -33.82 42.77
C ALA A 23 -21.10 -33.51 42.37
N GLN A 24 -21.79 -34.50 41.80
CA GLN A 24 -23.24 -34.48 41.66
C GLN A 24 -23.88 -34.75 43.03
N PRO A 25 -24.88 -33.98 43.47
CA PRO A 25 -25.72 -34.38 44.58
C PRO A 25 -26.54 -35.60 44.16
N THR A 26 -26.39 -36.70 44.88
CA THR A 26 -27.23 -37.87 44.81
C THR A 26 -28.66 -37.48 45.21
N VAL A 27 -29.53 -37.29 44.21
CA VAL A 27 -30.98 -37.27 44.44
C VAL A 27 -31.43 -38.73 44.49
N PRO A 28 -32.08 -39.18 45.57
CA PRO A 28 -32.44 -40.58 45.76
C PRO A 28 -33.40 -41.04 44.67
N VAL A 29 -33.11 -42.23 44.12
CA VAL A 29 -34.01 -43.00 43.27
C VAL A 29 -35.27 -43.30 44.09
N VAL A 30 -36.33 -42.53 43.84
CA VAL A 30 -37.67 -42.85 44.32
C VAL A 30 -38.22 -43.97 43.44
N ALA A 31 -38.50 -45.11 44.07
CA ALA A 31 -39.15 -46.27 43.48
C ALA A 31 -40.61 -45.97 43.07
N PRO A 32 -41.24 -46.86 42.28
CA PRO A 32 -41.86 -46.57 41.00
C PRO A 32 -43.09 -45.65 41.12
N ALA A 33 -43.17 -44.63 40.26
CA ALA A 33 -44.44 -43.98 39.98
C ALA A 33 -45.29 -44.93 39.13
N ASP A 34 -46.59 -45.05 39.44
CA ASP A 34 -47.59 -45.76 38.63
C ASP A 34 -47.30 -45.60 37.13
N PRO A 35 -47.23 -46.69 36.34
CA PRO A 35 -46.98 -46.60 34.90
C PRO A 35 -48.03 -45.73 34.19
N ALA A 36 -49.25 -45.67 34.73
CA ALA A 36 -50.30 -44.77 34.26
C ALA A 36 -49.96 -43.27 34.46
N LYS A 37 -49.44 -42.88 35.64
CA LYS A 37 -49.05 -41.48 35.91
C LYS A 37 -47.80 -41.04 35.13
N ALA A 38 -46.90 -41.98 34.83
CA ALA A 38 -45.74 -41.71 33.97
C ALA A 38 -46.17 -41.49 32.51
N ALA A 39 -47.11 -42.28 31.99
CA ALA A 39 -47.67 -42.11 30.65
C ALA A 39 -48.40 -40.76 30.49
N ASP A 40 -49.20 -40.35 31.49
CA ASP A 40 -49.89 -39.06 31.48
C ASP A 40 -48.91 -37.88 31.47
N ARG A 41 -47.81 -37.95 32.24
CA ARG A 41 -46.75 -36.92 32.25
C ARG A 41 -46.04 -36.81 30.90
N LEU A 42 -45.77 -37.93 30.25
CA LEU A 42 -45.13 -37.96 28.93
C LEU A 42 -46.06 -37.41 27.85
N ALA A 43 -47.35 -37.73 27.91
CA ALA A 43 -48.37 -37.17 27.01
C ALA A 43 -48.51 -35.64 27.19
N ALA A 44 -48.57 -35.16 28.45
CA ALA A 44 -48.61 -33.73 28.75
C ALA A 44 -47.35 -32.99 28.26
N ARG A 45 -46.17 -33.60 28.42
CA ARG A 45 -44.90 -33.04 27.91
C ARG A 45 -44.89 -32.96 26.38
N ARG A 46 -45.41 -33.97 25.69
CA ARG A 46 -45.55 -33.95 24.23
C ARG A 46 -46.44 -32.80 23.77
N GLN A 47 -47.60 -32.64 24.39
CA GLN A 47 -48.52 -31.55 24.08
C GLN A 47 -47.91 -30.17 24.33
N ALA A 48 -47.13 -30.01 25.41
CA ALA A 48 -46.41 -28.77 25.70
C ALA A 48 -45.35 -28.44 24.62
N LEU A 49 -44.60 -29.45 24.15
CA LEU A 49 -43.63 -29.28 23.07
C LEU A 49 -44.29 -28.95 21.73
N ASP A 50 -45.45 -29.54 21.43
CA ASP A 50 -46.21 -29.22 20.22
C ASP A 50 -46.76 -27.78 20.29
N GLN A 51 -47.24 -27.33 21.45
CA GLN A 51 -47.64 -25.93 21.66
C GLN A 51 -46.47 -24.97 21.55
N GLU A 52 -45.33 -25.29 22.16
CA GLU A 52 -44.10 -24.49 22.05
C GLU A 52 -43.69 -24.34 20.58
N ARG A 53 -43.74 -25.42 19.81
CA ARG A 53 -43.46 -25.39 18.37
C ARG A 53 -44.34 -24.40 17.62
N GLU A 54 -45.66 -24.42 17.85
CA GLU A 54 -46.57 -23.46 17.22
C GLU A 54 -46.24 -22.02 17.60
N THR A 55 -45.92 -21.75 18.87
CA THR A 55 -45.57 -20.38 19.32
C THR A 55 -44.27 -19.88 18.67
N VAL A 56 -43.27 -20.75 18.57
CA VAL A 56 -41.98 -20.40 17.97
C VAL A 56 -42.13 -20.22 16.46
N GLU A 57 -42.90 -21.06 15.77
CA GLU A 57 -43.19 -20.92 14.34
C GLU A 57 -43.96 -19.62 14.04
N ARG A 58 -44.94 -19.24 14.88
CA ARG A 58 -45.61 -17.93 14.76
C ARG A 58 -44.61 -16.78 14.96
N SER A 59 -43.78 -16.83 16.00
CA SER A 59 -42.77 -15.79 16.24
C SER A 59 -41.76 -15.67 15.08
N ARG A 60 -41.43 -16.79 14.44
CA ARG A 60 -40.58 -16.82 13.24
C ARG A 60 -41.26 -16.11 12.07
N GLN A 61 -42.53 -16.42 11.82
CA GLN A 61 -43.30 -15.79 10.74
C GLN A 61 -43.44 -14.28 10.97
N GLU A 62 -43.77 -13.86 12.19
CA GLU A 62 -43.86 -12.45 12.58
C GLU A 62 -42.52 -11.72 12.34
N LEU A 63 -41.40 -12.29 12.79
CA LEU A 63 -40.09 -11.68 12.57
C LEU A 63 -39.69 -11.65 11.09
N GLN A 64 -40.09 -12.66 10.30
CA GLN A 64 -39.86 -12.63 8.85
C GLN A 64 -40.67 -11.53 8.18
N THR A 65 -41.92 -11.30 8.60
CA THR A 65 -42.73 -10.18 8.11
C THR A 65 -42.13 -8.84 8.52
N GLN A 66 -41.70 -8.69 9.78
CA GLN A 66 -41.02 -7.48 10.25
C GLN A 66 -39.72 -7.22 9.49
N LEU A 67 -38.94 -8.26 9.18
CA LEU A 67 -37.70 -8.12 8.42
C LEU A 67 -37.97 -7.71 6.95
N ALA A 68 -39.06 -8.18 6.35
CA ALA A 68 -39.49 -7.74 5.03
C ALA A 68 -39.94 -6.26 5.04
N ASP A 69 -40.72 -5.88 6.05
CA ASP A 69 -41.23 -4.51 6.23
C ASP A 69 -40.18 -3.52 6.73
N LEU A 70 -39.09 -4.01 7.35
CA LEU A 70 -37.98 -3.20 7.85
C LEU A 70 -37.45 -2.27 6.78
N SER A 71 -37.31 -2.74 5.54
CA SER A 71 -36.84 -1.94 4.41
C SER A 71 -37.66 -0.65 4.22
N ARG A 72 -39.00 -0.75 4.25
CA ARG A 72 -39.93 0.38 4.14
C ARG A 72 -39.87 1.28 5.37
N GLN A 73 -39.78 0.69 6.57
CA GLN A 73 -39.66 1.46 7.80
C GLN A 73 -38.36 2.30 7.81
N LEU A 74 -37.25 1.70 7.38
CA LEU A 74 -35.95 2.35 7.25
C LEU A 74 -35.92 3.47 6.20
N GLU A 75 -36.79 3.42 5.20
CA GLU A 75 -36.97 4.49 4.21
C GLU A 75 -37.83 5.65 4.74
N SER A 76 -38.77 5.35 5.65
CA SER A 76 -39.69 6.35 6.23
C SER A 76 -39.15 7.14 7.42
N LEU A 77 -38.01 6.71 8.00
CA LEU A 77 -37.39 7.39 9.14
C LEU A 77 -36.84 8.76 8.74
N SER A 78 -37.41 9.82 9.32
CA SER A 78 -36.89 11.17 9.14
C SER A 78 -35.73 11.46 10.11
N PRO A 79 -34.72 12.24 9.70
CA PRO A 79 -33.55 12.56 10.54
C PRO A 79 -33.88 13.27 11.85
N GLU A 80 -35.02 13.95 11.91
CA GLU A 80 -35.47 14.76 13.07
C GLU A 80 -35.96 13.91 14.25
N GLN A 81 -36.30 12.65 14.03
CA GLN A 81 -36.85 11.75 15.05
C GLN A 81 -35.78 10.90 15.77
N ILE A 82 -34.52 11.02 15.35
CA ILE A 82 -33.41 10.20 15.84
C ILE A 82 -32.54 11.02 16.79
N ASP A 83 -32.61 10.65 18.08
CA ASP A 83 -31.81 11.23 19.17
C ASP A 83 -30.85 10.19 19.78
N GLU A 84 -29.89 10.65 20.58
CA GLU A 84 -28.86 9.80 21.22
C GLU A 84 -29.47 8.64 22.03
N ALA A 85 -30.58 8.89 22.72
CA ALA A 85 -31.30 7.85 23.47
C ALA A 85 -31.82 6.71 22.57
N LEU A 86 -32.17 7.01 21.32
CA LEU A 86 -32.64 6.01 20.35
C LEU A 86 -31.49 5.13 19.85
N VAL A 87 -30.30 5.71 19.67
CA VAL A 87 -29.06 5.00 19.32
C VAL A 87 -28.65 4.06 20.46
N GLU A 88 -28.70 4.55 21.69
CA GLU A 88 -28.40 3.76 22.88
C GLU A 88 -29.39 2.59 23.06
N GLN A 89 -30.69 2.86 22.88
CA GLN A 89 -31.73 1.83 22.92
C GLN A 89 -31.49 0.75 21.85
N ALA A 90 -31.17 1.13 20.61
CA ALA A 90 -30.86 0.17 19.55
C ALA A 90 -29.63 -0.70 19.89
N GLY A 91 -28.62 -0.11 20.54
CA GLY A 91 -27.45 -0.86 21.04
C GLY A 91 -27.81 -1.84 22.16
N VAL A 92 -28.72 -1.46 23.06
CA VAL A 92 -29.26 -2.36 24.09
C VAL A 92 -30.05 -3.51 23.45
N ASP A 93 -30.85 -3.22 22.42
CA ASP A 93 -31.64 -4.24 21.72
C ASP A 93 -30.73 -5.28 21.04
N VAL A 94 -29.62 -4.87 20.42
CA VAL A 94 -28.61 -5.80 19.87
C VAL A 94 -27.98 -6.67 20.96
N LYS A 95 -27.57 -6.08 22.09
CA LYS A 95 -27.02 -6.84 23.22
C LYS A 95 -28.02 -7.85 23.76
N SER A 96 -29.30 -7.45 23.87
CA SER A 96 -30.36 -8.36 24.31
C SER A 96 -30.54 -9.53 23.33
N ALA A 97 -30.53 -9.26 22.02
CA ALA A 97 -30.66 -10.29 20.99
C ALA A 97 -29.46 -11.25 20.96
N LEU A 98 -28.25 -10.75 21.21
CA LEU A 98 -27.05 -11.58 21.38
C LEU A 98 -27.19 -12.52 22.58
N LEU A 99 -27.62 -12.02 23.74
CA LEU A 99 -27.85 -12.84 24.93
C LEU A 99 -28.92 -13.93 24.69
N TYR A 100 -29.99 -13.60 23.95
CA TYR A 100 -31.00 -14.58 23.55
C TYR A 100 -30.42 -15.66 22.64
N GLN A 101 -29.54 -15.31 21.69
CA GLN A 101 -28.87 -16.28 20.82
C GLN A 101 -27.93 -17.19 21.61
N GLU A 102 -27.12 -16.64 22.51
CA GLU A 102 -26.21 -17.40 23.35
C GLU A 102 -26.98 -18.37 24.26
N THR A 103 -28.08 -17.90 24.85
CA THR A 103 -28.98 -18.74 25.66
C THR A 103 -29.57 -19.88 24.82
N ALA A 104 -30.08 -19.59 23.61
CA ALA A 104 -30.62 -20.62 22.72
C ALA A 104 -29.56 -21.66 22.28
N LEU A 105 -28.31 -21.22 22.08
CA LEU A 105 -27.21 -22.10 21.69
C LEU A 105 -26.76 -23.00 22.86
N THR A 106 -26.74 -22.46 24.09
CA THR A 106 -26.43 -23.26 25.29
C THR A 106 -27.51 -24.29 25.58
N THR A 107 -28.80 -23.94 25.47
CA THR A 107 -29.90 -24.90 25.65
C THR A 107 -29.90 -25.98 24.59
N PHE A 108 -29.64 -25.63 23.32
CA PHE A 108 -29.47 -26.59 22.23
C PHE A 108 -28.34 -27.59 22.51
N ASN A 109 -27.15 -27.11 22.86
CA ASN A 109 -26.00 -27.96 23.17
C ASN A 109 -26.26 -28.89 24.37
N ASN A 110 -26.98 -28.40 25.38
CA ASN A 110 -27.36 -29.20 26.54
C ASN A 110 -28.36 -30.31 26.17
N ALA A 111 -29.34 -30.02 25.32
CA ALA A 111 -30.28 -31.01 24.80
C ALA A 111 -29.57 -32.07 23.94
N GLU A 112 -28.60 -31.66 23.11
CA GLU A 112 -27.80 -32.59 22.30
C GLU A 112 -26.98 -33.55 23.17
N ARG A 113 -26.31 -33.04 24.22
CA ARG A 113 -25.61 -33.88 25.20
C ARG A 113 -26.56 -34.87 25.87
N ARG A 114 -27.75 -34.41 26.28
CA ARG A 114 -28.77 -35.27 26.92
C ARG A 114 -29.24 -36.39 25.99
N ILE A 115 -29.42 -36.11 24.70
CA ILE A 115 -29.74 -37.14 23.69
C ILE A 115 -28.60 -38.15 23.54
N GLN A 116 -27.33 -37.69 23.55
CA GLN A 116 -26.18 -38.59 23.49
C GLN A 116 -26.11 -39.51 24.71
N ASP A 117 -26.38 -38.98 25.91
CA ASP A 117 -26.40 -39.77 27.14
C ASP A 117 -27.57 -40.78 27.14
N LEU A 118 -28.77 -40.37 26.73
CA LEU A 118 -29.92 -41.28 26.56
C LEU A 118 -29.66 -42.39 25.54
N ARG A 119 -28.91 -42.12 24.47
CA ARG A 119 -28.50 -43.15 23.50
C ARG A 119 -27.51 -44.16 24.10
N LYS A 120 -26.58 -43.70 24.95
CA LYS A 120 -25.64 -44.59 25.66
C LYS A 120 -26.38 -45.47 26.65
N THR A 121 -27.28 -44.90 27.47
CA THR A 121 -28.07 -45.68 28.43
C THR A 121 -28.99 -46.69 27.74
N LEU A 122 -29.59 -46.34 26.60
CA LEU A 122 -30.35 -47.27 25.78
C LEU A 122 -29.50 -48.44 25.26
N ALA A 123 -28.28 -48.17 24.77
CA ALA A 123 -27.37 -49.23 24.32
C ALA A 123 -26.94 -50.16 25.47
N GLU A 124 -26.72 -49.62 26.67
CA GLU A 124 -26.42 -50.41 27.88
C GLU A 124 -27.62 -51.27 28.32
N LEU A 125 -28.83 -50.72 28.30
CA LEU A 125 -30.06 -51.44 28.62
C LEU A 125 -30.40 -52.52 27.58
N GLU A 126 -30.21 -52.26 26.29
CA GLU A 126 -30.36 -53.24 25.21
C GLU A 126 -29.34 -54.38 25.36
N GLY A 127 -28.10 -54.06 25.72
CA GLY A 127 -27.08 -55.07 26.05
C GLY A 127 -27.49 -55.93 27.24
N ARG A 128 -28.03 -55.32 28.30
CA ARG A 128 -28.55 -56.04 29.49
C ARG A 128 -29.75 -56.92 29.15
N GLU A 129 -30.68 -56.45 28.32
CA GLU A 129 -31.82 -57.23 27.83
C GLU A 129 -31.35 -58.44 27.01
N GLN A 130 -30.38 -58.27 26.11
CA GLN A 130 -29.80 -59.36 25.31
C GLN A 130 -29.09 -60.41 26.16
N LEU A 131 -28.35 -59.97 27.20
CA LEU A 131 -27.74 -60.87 28.17
C LEU A 131 -28.79 -61.65 28.97
N LEU A 132 -29.89 -60.99 29.38
CA LEU A 132 -30.99 -61.62 30.11
C LEU A 132 -31.85 -62.54 29.22
N LYS A 133 -31.85 -62.36 27.89
CA LYS A 133 -32.51 -63.23 26.91
C LYS A 133 -31.69 -64.47 26.51
N ASN A 134 -30.38 -64.48 26.71
CA ASN A 134 -29.51 -65.58 26.27
C ASN A 134 -29.55 -66.77 27.28
N PRO A 135 -29.88 -68.01 26.84
CA PRO A 135 -30.04 -69.15 27.75
C PRO A 135 -28.74 -69.85 28.19
N ALA A 136 -27.56 -69.47 27.68
CA ALA A 136 -26.32 -70.26 27.80
C ALA A 136 -25.30 -69.82 28.88
N LYS A 137 -25.71 -69.18 29.98
CA LYS A 137 -24.82 -68.91 31.13
C LYS A 137 -25.52 -69.26 32.45
N ASP A 138 -24.90 -70.18 33.19
CA ASP A 138 -25.38 -70.70 34.47
C ASP A 138 -25.38 -69.65 35.59
N VAL A 139 -26.34 -69.86 36.50
CA VAL A 139 -26.77 -69.05 37.64
C VAL A 139 -25.71 -69.01 38.74
N VAL A 140 -25.57 -67.87 39.42
CA VAL A 140 -25.15 -67.86 40.84
C VAL A 140 -26.27 -67.22 41.67
N GLU A 141 -26.94 -68.12 42.38
CA GLU A 141 -27.74 -68.06 43.60
C GLU A 141 -28.30 -66.72 44.11
N GLY A 142 -29.64 -66.70 44.22
CA GLY A 142 -30.38 -65.79 45.09
C GLY A 142 -31.41 -64.94 44.37
N GLU A 143 -32.69 -65.28 44.55
CA GLU A 143 -33.85 -64.38 44.47
C GLU A 143 -34.46 -64.07 43.08
N THR A 144 -35.58 -64.77 42.84
CA THR A 144 -36.86 -64.28 42.29
C THR A 144 -36.89 -63.44 41.01
N ASN A 145 -37.38 -64.12 39.97
CA ASN A 145 -37.96 -63.64 38.72
C ASN A 145 -36.99 -62.95 37.72
N ARG A 146 -36.17 -63.76 37.02
CA ARG A 146 -35.60 -63.40 35.70
C ARG A 146 -36.66 -62.84 34.75
N ALA A 147 -37.88 -63.39 34.80
CA ALA A 147 -39.03 -62.87 34.07
C ALA A 147 -39.42 -61.44 34.49
N ALA A 148 -39.44 -61.13 35.79
CA ALA A 148 -39.75 -59.79 36.29
C ALA A 148 -38.59 -58.80 36.06
N GLN A 149 -37.33 -59.24 36.13
CA GLN A 149 -36.18 -58.40 35.78
C GLN A 149 -36.14 -58.10 34.28
N LEU A 150 -36.52 -59.07 33.44
CA LEU A 150 -36.68 -58.87 32.00
C LEU A 150 -37.85 -57.94 31.70
N GLU A 151 -38.99 -58.11 32.39
CA GLU A 151 -40.15 -57.22 32.27
C GLU A 151 -39.83 -55.79 32.75
N GLN A 152 -39.07 -55.64 33.83
CA GLN A 152 -38.61 -54.34 34.32
C GLN A 152 -37.63 -53.70 33.33
N ALA A 153 -36.70 -54.48 32.76
CA ALA A 153 -35.77 -53.99 31.74
C ALA A 153 -36.49 -53.56 30.46
N THR A 154 -37.48 -54.33 29.98
CA THR A 154 -38.27 -53.96 28.79
C THR A 154 -39.15 -52.73 29.04
N GLN A 155 -39.73 -52.59 30.23
CA GLN A 155 -40.47 -51.39 30.62
C GLN A 155 -39.57 -50.15 30.70
N MET A 156 -38.40 -50.25 31.33
CA MET A 156 -37.43 -49.14 31.39
C MET A 156 -36.91 -48.75 30.00
N LEU A 157 -36.67 -49.73 29.13
CA LEU A 157 -36.25 -49.51 27.75
C LEU A 157 -37.34 -48.81 26.93
N ALA A 158 -38.61 -49.20 27.09
CA ALA A 158 -39.75 -48.52 26.47
C ALA A 158 -39.89 -47.06 26.96
N GLN A 159 -39.67 -46.80 28.25
CA GLN A 159 -39.67 -45.45 28.82
C GLN A 159 -38.51 -44.60 28.29
N GLN A 160 -37.30 -45.14 28.22
CA GLN A 160 -36.13 -44.42 27.71
C GLN A 160 -36.24 -44.13 26.20
N ARG A 161 -36.86 -45.03 25.41
CA ARG A 161 -37.16 -44.78 23.99
C ARG A 161 -38.15 -43.62 23.80
N THR A 162 -39.21 -43.57 24.61
CA THR A 162 -40.17 -42.46 24.54
C THR A 162 -39.56 -41.14 25.03
N GLU A 163 -38.69 -41.15 26.04
CA GLU A 163 -37.94 -39.96 26.46
C GLU A 163 -36.96 -39.47 25.37
N LEU A 164 -36.30 -40.38 24.65
CA LEU A 164 -35.46 -40.03 23.49
C LEU A 164 -36.29 -39.41 22.35
N GLU A 165 -37.47 -39.95 22.05
CA GLU A 165 -38.38 -39.36 21.06
C GLU A 165 -38.81 -37.94 21.46
N LEU A 166 -39.13 -37.71 22.74
CA LEU A 166 -39.49 -36.38 23.23
C LEU A 166 -38.30 -35.40 23.22
N GLU A 167 -37.09 -35.84 23.57
CA GLU A 167 -35.91 -34.97 23.51
C GLU A 167 -35.49 -34.67 22.07
N THR A 168 -35.70 -35.59 21.12
CA THR A 168 -35.47 -35.30 19.70
C THR A 168 -36.47 -34.30 19.13
N LEU A 169 -37.74 -34.36 19.55
CA LEU A 169 -38.73 -33.32 19.26
C LEU A 169 -38.36 -31.97 19.89
N ASN A 170 -37.93 -31.97 21.15
CA ASN A 170 -37.44 -30.78 21.84
C ASN A 170 -36.23 -30.15 21.12
N LEU A 171 -35.26 -30.96 20.67
CA LEU A 171 -34.11 -30.46 19.90
C LEU A 171 -34.55 -29.82 18.57
N ALA A 172 -35.57 -30.37 17.90
CA ALA A 172 -36.14 -29.76 16.70
C ALA A 172 -36.76 -28.39 17.00
N ASN A 173 -37.48 -28.24 18.11
CA ASN A 173 -38.03 -26.95 18.55
C ASN A 173 -36.93 -25.94 18.90
N LEU A 174 -35.90 -26.35 19.65
CA LEU A 174 -34.75 -25.52 20.00
C LEU A 174 -33.98 -25.04 18.77
N ARG A 175 -33.92 -25.86 17.71
CA ARG A 175 -33.33 -25.45 16.42
C ARG A 175 -34.11 -24.28 15.79
N ILE A 176 -35.45 -24.34 15.81
CA ILE A 176 -36.29 -23.26 15.30
C ILE A 176 -36.12 -22.01 16.19
N GLN A 177 -36.01 -22.17 17.52
CA GLN A 177 -35.71 -21.05 18.43
C GLN A 177 -34.34 -20.40 18.13
N GLY A 178 -33.33 -21.20 17.80
CA GLY A 178 -32.03 -20.70 17.35
C GLY A 178 -32.13 -19.87 16.05
N GLU A 179 -32.96 -20.31 15.10
CA GLU A 179 -33.25 -19.54 13.88
C GLU A 179 -33.98 -18.22 14.21
N VAL A 180 -34.95 -18.25 15.12
CA VAL A 180 -35.67 -17.05 15.62
C VAL A 180 -34.72 -16.06 16.30
N ALA A 181 -33.83 -16.53 17.17
CA ALA A 181 -32.85 -15.69 17.84
C ALA A 181 -31.88 -15.04 16.84
N LYS A 182 -31.46 -15.79 15.81
CA LYS A 182 -30.63 -15.26 14.72
C LYS A 182 -31.38 -14.20 13.89
N LEU A 183 -32.67 -14.40 13.61
CA LEU A 183 -33.50 -13.40 12.92
C LEU A 183 -33.63 -12.11 13.76
N ARG A 184 -33.89 -12.21 15.07
CA ARG A 184 -33.94 -11.06 15.99
C ARG A 184 -32.64 -10.27 16.00
N LEU A 185 -31.51 -10.97 16.09
CA LEU A 185 -30.20 -10.33 16.05
C LEU A 185 -29.97 -9.60 14.71
N THR A 186 -30.33 -10.24 13.60
CA THR A 186 -30.19 -9.63 12.27
C THR A 186 -31.03 -8.36 12.16
N LEU A 187 -32.26 -8.39 12.67
CA LEU A 187 -33.15 -7.23 12.68
C LEU A 187 -32.59 -6.09 13.55
N ALA A 188 -32.18 -6.39 14.78
CA ALA A 188 -31.63 -5.39 15.69
C ALA A 188 -30.33 -4.76 15.16
N THR A 189 -29.46 -5.56 14.56
CA THR A 189 -28.18 -5.09 13.98
C THR A 189 -28.42 -4.19 12.77
N GLN A 190 -29.29 -4.57 11.84
CA GLN A 190 -29.65 -3.74 10.69
C GLN A 190 -30.31 -2.42 11.12
N TRP A 191 -31.17 -2.46 12.14
CA TRP A 191 -31.80 -1.28 12.71
C TRP A 191 -30.77 -0.33 13.35
N GLN A 192 -29.89 -0.85 14.22
CA GLN A 192 -28.83 -0.07 14.86
C GLN A 192 -27.91 0.58 13.82
N GLU A 193 -27.41 -0.20 12.85
CA GLU A 193 -26.51 0.33 11.83
C GLU A 193 -27.13 1.47 11.02
N ARG A 194 -28.44 1.41 10.77
CA ARG A 194 -29.14 2.46 10.01
C ARG A 194 -29.37 3.71 10.85
N ILE A 195 -29.82 3.56 12.09
CA ILE A 195 -29.97 4.69 13.03
C ILE A 195 -28.63 5.38 13.25
N GLU A 196 -27.57 4.61 13.48
CA GLU A 196 -26.23 5.14 13.72
C GLU A 196 -25.70 5.89 12.49
N ARG A 197 -25.93 5.35 11.28
CA ARG A 197 -25.60 6.04 10.04
C ARG A 197 -26.33 7.37 9.89
N ILE A 198 -27.64 7.41 10.13
CA ILE A 198 -28.43 8.66 10.01
C ILE A 198 -28.01 9.66 11.09
N TYR A 199 -27.77 9.21 12.32
CA TYR A 199 -27.30 10.08 13.41
C TYR A 199 -25.93 10.69 13.10
N ARG A 200 -24.97 9.88 12.61
CA ARG A 200 -23.65 10.38 12.17
C ARG A 200 -23.79 11.38 11.02
N GLN A 201 -24.61 11.07 10.02
CA GLN A 201 -24.86 11.96 8.89
C GLN A 201 -25.45 13.31 9.36
N ARG A 202 -26.41 13.30 10.29
CA ARG A 202 -26.97 14.53 10.89
C ARG A 202 -25.90 15.33 11.64
N GLN A 203 -25.00 14.65 12.35
CA GLN A 203 -23.89 15.30 13.05
C GLN A 203 -22.90 15.95 12.08
N GLU A 204 -22.62 15.30 10.95
CA GLU A 204 -21.81 15.85 9.87
C GLU A 204 -22.49 17.06 9.21
N GLU A 205 -23.78 16.96 8.87
CA GLU A 205 -24.56 18.06 8.30
C GLU A 205 -24.60 19.27 9.25
N ALA A 206 -24.90 19.07 10.53
CA ALA A 206 -24.90 20.15 11.53
C ALA A 206 -23.51 20.80 11.69
N ARG A 207 -22.43 20.02 11.56
CA ARG A 207 -21.06 20.55 11.56
C ARG A 207 -20.77 21.37 10.30
N LEU A 208 -21.18 20.88 9.13
CA LEU A 208 -20.99 21.56 7.84
C LEU A 208 -21.78 22.88 7.80
N ASP A 209 -23.00 22.89 8.32
CA ASP A 209 -23.83 24.10 8.42
C ASP A 209 -23.20 25.13 9.36
N ALA A 210 -22.74 24.71 10.54
CA ALA A 210 -22.02 25.60 11.48
C ALA A 210 -20.74 26.17 10.86
N GLN A 211 -20.04 25.40 10.02
CA GLN A 211 -18.86 25.86 9.28
C GLN A 211 -19.23 26.84 8.16
N ALA A 212 -20.27 26.53 7.38
CA ALA A 212 -20.76 27.41 6.31
C ALA A 212 -21.19 28.76 6.90
N GLU A 213 -21.86 28.75 8.04
CA GLU A 213 -22.24 29.97 8.76
C GLU A 213 -21.01 30.75 9.21
N LEU A 214 -20.00 30.09 9.79
CA LEU A 214 -18.77 30.74 10.22
C LEU A 214 -17.99 31.35 9.05
N VAL A 215 -17.87 30.64 7.92
CA VAL A 215 -17.23 31.17 6.70
C VAL A 215 -18.00 32.37 6.16
N THR A 216 -19.34 32.32 6.17
CA THR A 216 -20.18 33.43 5.71
C THR A 216 -20.02 34.66 6.61
N ARG A 217 -19.92 34.46 7.94
CA ARG A 217 -19.62 35.54 8.90
C ARG A 217 -18.25 36.15 8.62
N LEU A 218 -17.20 35.33 8.48
CA LEU A 218 -15.84 35.82 8.18
C LEU A 218 -15.75 36.55 6.84
N GLN A 219 -16.51 36.11 5.82
CA GLN A 219 -16.58 36.82 4.53
C GLN A 219 -17.25 38.19 4.66
N THR A 220 -18.30 38.29 5.49
CA THR A 220 -19.00 39.56 5.74
C THR A 220 -18.11 40.54 6.50
N ASP A 221 -17.34 40.06 7.48
CA ASP A 221 -16.37 40.88 8.20
C ASP A 221 -15.22 41.33 7.28
N GLN A 222 -14.79 40.45 6.37
CA GLN A 222 -13.76 40.77 5.38
C GLN A 222 -14.22 41.88 4.42
N THR A 223 -15.45 41.84 3.90
CA THR A 223 -15.96 42.89 3.01
C THR A 223 -16.08 44.22 3.74
N ALA A 224 -16.55 44.22 4.98
CA ALA A 224 -16.64 45.43 5.79
C ALA A 224 -15.27 46.10 6.01
N LEU A 225 -14.21 45.31 6.24
CA LEU A 225 -12.84 45.84 6.36
C LEU A 225 -12.25 46.30 5.03
N GLN A 226 -12.55 45.62 3.92
CA GLN A 226 -12.13 46.04 2.57
C GLN A 226 -12.76 47.38 2.19
N ASP A 227 -14.04 47.57 2.50
CA ASP A 227 -14.74 48.83 2.30
C ASP A 227 -14.09 49.94 3.12
N ARG A 228 -13.79 49.67 4.41
CA ARG A 228 -13.07 50.63 5.27
C ARG A 228 -11.68 50.97 4.73
N ALA A 229 -10.93 49.98 4.25
CA ALA A 229 -9.61 50.19 3.63
C ALA A 229 -9.71 51.05 2.37
N SER A 230 -10.75 50.86 1.55
CA SER A 230 -10.97 51.64 0.32
C SER A 230 -11.26 53.12 0.63
N VAL A 231 -12.07 53.39 1.66
CA VAL A 231 -12.37 54.75 2.13
C VAL A 231 -11.11 55.44 2.66
N LEU A 232 -10.28 54.71 3.44
CA LEU A 232 -9.01 55.23 3.94
C LEU A 232 -8.03 55.53 2.80
N LYS A 233 -7.90 54.63 1.80
CA LYS A 233 -7.09 54.85 0.59
C LYS A 233 -7.54 56.08 -0.18
N GLN A 234 -8.85 56.28 -0.32
CA GLN A 234 -9.42 57.43 -1.03
C GLN A 234 -9.14 58.75 -0.29
N ARG A 235 -9.26 58.80 1.04
CA ARG A 235 -8.85 59.96 1.86
C ARG A 235 -7.37 60.28 1.71
N LEU A 236 -6.51 59.26 1.79
CA LEU A 236 -5.07 59.39 1.61
C LEU A 236 -4.68 59.96 0.24
N ALA A 237 -5.44 59.63 -0.80
CA ALA A 237 -5.22 60.12 -2.16
C ALA A 237 -5.73 61.57 -2.35
N GLN A 238 -6.87 61.92 -1.75
CA GLN A 238 -7.51 63.25 -1.91
C GLN A 238 -6.85 64.35 -1.08
N GLU A 239 -6.37 64.04 0.14
CA GLU A 239 -5.84 65.04 1.08
C GLU A 239 -4.31 65.19 1.01
N ARG A 240 -3.70 64.71 -0.09
CA ARG A 240 -2.25 64.69 -0.29
C ARG A 240 -1.70 66.12 -0.36
N GLY A 241 -1.03 66.56 0.70
CA GLY A 241 -0.42 67.89 0.84
C GLY A 241 -1.20 68.89 1.70
N VAL A 242 -2.42 68.56 2.17
CA VAL A 242 -3.25 69.41 3.05
C VAL A 242 -3.10 69.02 4.54
N LEU A 243 -2.81 67.74 4.81
CA LEU A 243 -2.61 67.19 6.15
C LEU A 243 -1.20 67.48 6.70
N SER A 244 -1.09 67.65 8.03
CA SER A 244 0.20 67.65 8.73
C SER A 244 0.89 66.29 8.62
N LEU A 245 2.23 66.26 8.62
CA LEU A 245 3.02 65.02 8.48
C LEU A 245 2.61 63.93 9.49
N ALA A 246 2.28 64.32 10.73
CA ALA A 246 1.85 63.39 11.77
C ALA A 246 0.43 62.83 11.53
N ALA A 247 -0.49 63.65 11.01
CA ALA A 247 -1.83 63.20 10.64
C ALA A 247 -1.80 62.25 9.43
N TRP A 248 -0.91 62.51 8.47
CA TRP A 248 -0.70 61.63 7.32
C TRP A 248 -0.11 60.28 7.73
N GLN A 249 0.91 60.28 8.60
CA GLN A 249 1.50 59.04 9.13
C GLN A 249 0.47 58.22 9.91
N ARG A 250 -0.35 58.84 10.76
CA ARG A 250 -1.43 58.15 11.49
C ARG A 250 -2.44 57.47 10.57
N LEU A 251 -2.82 58.12 9.48
CA LEU A 251 -3.74 57.57 8.47
C LEU A 251 -3.10 56.42 7.68
N GLU A 252 -1.81 56.50 7.38
CA GLU A 252 -1.06 55.41 6.76
C GLU A 252 -0.92 54.21 7.70
N THR A 253 -0.64 54.45 8.98
CA THR A 253 -0.58 53.42 10.02
C THR A 253 -1.93 52.73 10.18
N GLU A 254 -3.04 53.49 10.24
CA GLU A 254 -4.40 52.95 10.30
C GLU A 254 -4.75 52.14 9.03
N LEU A 255 -4.30 52.57 7.85
CA LEU A 255 -4.51 51.79 6.63
C LEU A 255 -3.74 50.46 6.65
N ARG A 256 -2.46 50.49 7.05
CA ARG A 256 -1.64 49.28 7.16
C ARG A 256 -2.21 48.30 8.19
N THR A 257 -2.74 48.79 9.30
CA THR A 257 -3.37 47.93 10.32
C THR A 257 -4.65 47.30 9.80
N VAL A 258 -5.46 48.02 9.01
CA VAL A 258 -6.66 47.43 8.39
C VAL A 258 -6.30 46.40 7.32
N ASP A 259 -5.31 46.69 6.46
CA ASP A 259 -4.82 45.71 5.47
C ASP A 259 -4.25 44.45 6.19
N GLU A 260 -3.66 44.61 7.36
CA GLU A 260 -3.17 43.51 8.18
C GLU A 260 -4.29 42.73 8.87
N GLN A 261 -5.32 43.40 9.38
CA GLN A 261 -6.53 42.75 9.90
C GLN A 261 -7.25 41.91 8.84
N ILE A 262 -7.25 42.35 7.57
CA ILE A 262 -7.75 41.54 6.44
C ILE A 262 -6.92 40.26 6.26
N ASN A 263 -5.58 40.35 6.36
CA ASN A 263 -4.72 39.17 6.30
C ASN A 263 -4.97 38.22 7.47
N LEU A 264 -5.13 38.76 8.66
CA LEU A 264 -5.47 38.01 9.87
C LEU A 264 -6.82 37.30 9.72
N LEU A 265 -7.88 37.96 9.23
CA LEU A 265 -9.18 37.32 8.97
C LEU A 265 -9.09 36.15 7.97
N ASN A 266 -8.26 36.29 6.94
CA ASN A 266 -8.01 35.18 6.02
C ASN A 266 -7.25 34.02 6.70
N LEU A 267 -6.37 34.33 7.65
CA LEU A 267 -5.71 33.33 8.49
C LEU A 267 -6.71 32.64 9.43
N ASP A 268 -7.70 33.34 10.00
CA ASP A 268 -8.77 32.70 10.80
C ASP A 268 -9.58 31.71 9.99
N ARG A 269 -9.94 32.08 8.76
CA ARG A 269 -10.64 31.16 7.86
C ARG A 269 -9.82 29.88 7.66
N GLN A 270 -8.51 30.03 7.45
CA GLN A 270 -7.62 28.89 7.28
C GLN A 270 -7.41 28.09 8.57
N LEU A 271 -7.38 28.74 9.73
CA LEU A 271 -7.31 28.08 11.04
C LEU A 271 -8.60 27.33 11.39
N ALA A 272 -9.75 27.81 10.92
CA ALA A 272 -11.03 27.11 11.05
C ALA A 272 -11.07 25.87 10.14
N GLU A 273 -10.61 26.00 8.89
CA GLU A 273 -10.44 24.88 7.96
C GLU A 273 -9.48 23.82 8.52
N SER A 274 -8.33 24.23 9.09
CA SER A 274 -7.36 23.30 9.70
C SER A 274 -7.93 22.62 10.94
N ALA A 275 -8.66 23.33 11.81
CA ALA A 275 -9.34 22.73 12.97
C ALA A 275 -10.33 21.63 12.55
N ALA A 276 -11.09 21.85 11.46
CA ALA A 276 -12.01 20.84 10.93
C ALA A 276 -11.26 19.59 10.42
N THR A 277 -10.17 19.80 9.68
CA THR A 277 -9.34 18.66 9.23
C THR A 277 -8.72 17.89 10.39
N LEU A 278 -8.26 18.58 11.45
CA LEU A 278 -7.75 17.93 12.66
C LEU A 278 -8.81 17.09 13.38
N ALA A 279 -10.04 17.60 13.47
CA ALA A 279 -11.15 16.86 14.04
C ALA A 279 -11.46 15.59 13.23
N ARG A 280 -11.47 15.69 11.89
CA ARG A 280 -11.66 14.54 11.00
C ARG A 280 -10.54 13.51 11.16
N LEU A 281 -9.29 13.94 11.26
CA LEU A 281 -8.14 13.05 11.48
C LEU A 281 -8.26 12.31 12.83
N ARG A 282 -8.73 12.98 13.88
CA ARG A 282 -9.01 12.34 15.18
C ARG A 282 -10.11 11.29 15.12
N GLU A 283 -11.16 11.54 14.35
CA GLU A 283 -12.25 10.59 14.18
C GLU A 283 -11.79 9.33 13.44
N ILE A 284 -10.94 9.51 12.41
CA ILE A 284 -10.38 8.38 11.67
C ILE A 284 -9.45 7.53 12.54
N LEU A 285 -8.68 8.15 13.45
CA LEU A 285 -7.89 7.43 14.46
C LEU A 285 -8.75 6.52 15.36
N GLN A 286 -10.03 6.84 15.54
CA GLN A 286 -10.97 6.02 16.32
C GLN A 286 -11.64 4.92 15.47
N ASN A 287 -11.65 5.06 14.14
CA ASN A 287 -12.21 4.08 13.22
C ASN A 287 -11.26 2.90 13.00
N VAL A 288 -11.50 1.81 13.73
CA VAL A 288 -10.75 0.53 13.62
C VAL A 288 -10.82 -0.10 12.21
N ALA A 289 -11.81 0.29 11.40
CA ALA A 289 -12.05 -0.27 10.07
C ALA A 289 -11.32 0.44 8.91
N ALA A 290 -10.59 1.54 9.16
CA ALA A 290 -9.94 2.31 8.10
C ALA A 290 -8.97 1.45 7.26
N SER A 291 -8.99 1.66 5.94
CA SER A 291 -8.09 0.97 5.01
C SER A 291 -6.68 1.57 5.02
N ALA A 292 -5.67 0.81 4.60
CA ALA A 292 -4.29 1.29 4.58
C ALA A 292 -4.10 2.49 3.63
N ASP A 293 -4.79 2.51 2.48
CA ASP A 293 -4.73 3.62 1.52
C ASP A 293 -5.37 4.90 2.08
N GLU A 294 -6.51 4.79 2.78
CA GLU A 294 -7.12 5.93 3.47
C GLU A 294 -6.20 6.49 4.55
N LEU A 295 -5.58 5.62 5.37
CA LEU A 295 -4.63 6.04 6.39
C LEU A 295 -3.41 6.74 5.78
N GLN A 296 -2.91 6.28 4.64
CA GLN A 296 -1.80 6.94 3.93
C GLN A 296 -2.19 8.32 3.42
N GLN A 297 -3.37 8.48 2.81
CA GLN A 297 -3.84 9.79 2.36
C GLN A 297 -4.01 10.76 3.54
N ASN A 298 -4.48 10.26 4.69
CA ASN A 298 -4.64 11.06 5.89
C ASN A 298 -3.30 11.46 6.53
N LEU A 299 -2.28 10.60 6.45
CA LEU A 299 -0.91 10.95 6.83
C LEU A 299 -0.34 12.06 5.94
N ASP A 300 -0.49 11.94 4.62
CA ASP A 300 -0.07 12.99 3.69
C ASP A 300 -0.79 14.33 3.96
N LEU A 301 -2.09 14.28 4.30
CA LEU A 301 -2.85 15.46 4.69
C LEU A 301 -2.34 16.05 6.00
N ALA A 302 -2.01 15.22 6.99
CA ALA A 302 -1.45 15.66 8.26
C ALA A 302 -0.09 16.35 8.08
N ASP A 303 0.81 15.76 7.29
CA ASP A 303 2.12 16.34 7.00
C ASP A 303 2.00 17.69 6.27
N ARG A 304 1.08 17.78 5.29
CA ARG A 304 0.80 19.05 4.61
C ARG A 304 0.27 20.09 5.57
N LEU A 305 -0.66 19.73 6.45
CA LEU A 305 -1.23 20.64 7.43
C LEU A 305 -0.17 21.13 8.43
N GLN A 306 0.68 20.22 8.93
CA GLN A 306 1.79 20.56 9.82
C GLN A 306 2.75 21.54 9.15
N SER A 307 3.16 21.27 7.91
CA SER A 307 4.04 22.18 7.16
C SER A 307 3.41 23.55 6.89
N LYS A 308 2.08 23.62 6.80
CA LYS A 308 1.34 24.87 6.61
C LYS A 308 1.31 25.66 7.91
N LEU A 309 0.90 25.03 9.02
CA LEU A 309 0.86 25.67 10.35
C LEU A 309 2.23 26.20 10.78
N GLN A 310 3.32 25.46 10.52
CA GLN A 310 4.68 25.92 10.81
C GLN A 310 5.08 27.16 10.00
N ARG A 311 4.64 27.25 8.73
CA ARG A 311 4.89 28.43 7.89
C ARG A 311 4.08 29.64 8.37
N ASP A 312 2.82 29.42 8.74
CA ASP A 312 1.93 30.46 9.25
C ASP A 312 2.41 30.98 10.61
N GLU A 313 2.87 30.09 11.49
CA GLU A 313 3.51 30.45 12.76
C GLU A 313 4.77 31.30 12.56
N ALA A 314 5.70 30.86 11.69
CA ALA A 314 6.92 31.59 11.41
C ALA A 314 6.65 32.99 10.81
N LEU A 315 5.66 33.09 9.92
CA LEU A 315 5.24 34.34 9.32
C LEU A 315 4.60 35.28 10.35
N LEU A 316 3.73 34.77 11.22
CA LEU A 316 3.12 35.55 12.31
C LEU A 316 4.21 36.05 13.28
N GLN A 317 5.14 35.20 13.71
CA GLN A 317 6.26 35.61 14.57
C GLN A 317 7.11 36.71 13.91
N GLN A 318 7.44 36.57 12.63
CA GLN A 318 8.18 37.59 11.91
C GLN A 318 7.41 38.91 11.84
N ARG A 319 6.08 38.88 11.61
CA ARG A 319 5.27 40.10 11.58
C ARG A 319 5.13 40.74 12.97
N THR A 320 4.90 39.95 14.02
CA THR A 320 4.84 40.46 15.39
C THR A 320 6.13 41.20 15.76
N THR A 321 7.30 40.63 15.46
CA THR A 321 8.59 41.30 15.74
C THR A 321 8.77 42.60 14.95
N LEU A 322 8.30 42.68 13.71
CA LEU A 322 8.33 43.92 12.91
C LEU A 322 7.43 45.01 13.52
N TYR A 323 6.22 44.66 13.96
CA TYR A 323 5.30 45.61 14.58
C TYR A 323 5.74 46.03 15.98
N GLU A 324 6.42 45.16 16.74
CA GLU A 324 7.08 45.52 18.01
C GLU A 324 8.22 46.53 17.79
N GLN A 325 9.01 46.34 16.73
CA GLN A 325 10.04 47.33 16.36
C GLN A 325 9.41 48.66 15.94
N GLN A 326 8.29 48.64 15.19
CA GLN A 326 7.56 49.84 14.82
C GLN A 326 6.99 50.57 16.04
N ARG A 327 6.43 49.84 17.01
CA ARG A 327 5.97 50.37 18.30
C ARG A 327 7.10 51.10 19.03
N GLN A 328 8.28 50.49 19.14
CA GLN A 328 9.46 51.11 19.78
C GLN A 328 9.94 52.38 19.04
N LEU A 329 9.84 52.42 17.71
CA LEU A 329 10.18 53.60 16.93
C LEU A 329 9.21 54.76 17.17
N ILE A 330 7.94 54.47 17.38
CA ILE A 330 6.91 55.48 17.68
C ILE A 330 7.07 56.01 19.10
N GLU A 331 7.34 55.16 20.09
CA GLU A 331 7.64 55.56 21.48
C GLU A 331 8.83 56.53 21.54
N ARG A 332 9.87 56.34 20.72
CA ARG A 332 11.07 57.20 20.68
C ARG A 332 10.85 58.61 20.10
N ARG A 333 9.67 58.94 19.55
CA ARG A 333 9.37 60.27 18.93
C ARG A 333 9.08 61.38 19.97
N ASP A 334 9.81 61.40 21.07
CA ASP A 334 9.37 61.93 22.36
C ASP A 334 9.34 63.47 22.54
N LYS A 335 9.42 64.26 21.45
CA LYS A 335 9.56 65.73 21.51
C LYS A 335 8.36 66.52 20.95
N LEU A 336 7.13 66.05 21.15
CA LEU A 336 5.93 66.64 20.53
C LEU A 336 4.92 67.13 21.58
N THR A 337 4.61 68.43 21.56
CA THR A 337 3.64 69.09 22.47
C THR A 337 2.28 69.31 21.79
N GLY A 338 1.18 69.14 22.54
CA GLY A 338 -0.19 69.43 22.07
C GLY A 338 -0.81 68.29 21.23
N ILE A 339 -1.39 68.64 20.07
CA ILE A 339 -2.15 67.74 19.17
C ILE A 339 -1.33 66.53 18.71
N HIS A 340 -0.03 66.70 18.51
CA HIS A 340 0.89 65.65 18.07
C HIS A 340 1.13 64.55 19.12
N ARG A 341 0.88 64.82 20.41
CA ARG A 341 0.94 63.81 21.48
C ARG A 341 -0.27 62.88 21.43
N ARG A 342 -1.49 63.45 21.28
CA ARG A 342 -2.72 62.67 21.13
C ARG A 342 -2.68 61.73 19.92
N LEU A 343 -2.25 62.24 18.76
CA LEU A 343 -2.12 61.42 17.54
C LEU A 343 -1.13 60.26 17.70
N ARG A 344 -0.06 60.45 18.48
CA ARG A 344 0.91 59.39 18.80
C ARG A 344 0.32 58.34 19.72
N ASP A 345 -0.37 58.77 20.77
CA ASP A 345 -1.02 57.87 21.73
C ASP A 345 -2.10 57.03 21.03
N GLU A 346 -2.85 57.63 20.09
CA GLU A 346 -3.78 56.92 19.20
C GLU A 346 -3.07 55.94 18.25
N GLU A 347 -1.95 56.32 17.62
CA GLU A 347 -1.14 55.38 16.80
C GLU A 347 -0.64 54.18 17.60
N LEU A 348 -0.12 54.41 18.82
CA LEU A 348 0.33 53.35 19.71
C LEU A 348 -0.82 52.42 20.10
N GLN A 349 -1.99 52.98 20.40
CA GLN A 349 -3.16 52.18 20.76
C GLN A 349 -3.61 51.25 19.62
N VAL A 350 -3.56 51.71 18.36
CA VAL A 350 -3.91 50.89 17.19
C VAL A 350 -2.88 49.75 16.99
N ILE A 351 -1.59 50.02 17.17
CA ILE A 351 -0.55 48.99 17.05
C ILE A 351 -0.60 48.00 18.21
N ASP A 352 -0.85 48.45 19.43
CA ASP A 352 -0.97 47.57 20.61
C ASP A 352 -2.17 46.62 20.46
N GLN A 353 -3.29 47.10 19.92
CA GLN A 353 -4.44 46.24 19.58
C GLN A 353 -4.09 45.19 18.52
N LEU A 354 -3.40 45.58 17.45
CA LEU A 354 -2.97 44.66 16.40
C LEU A 354 -1.99 43.60 16.94
N LEU A 355 -1.03 44.00 17.78
CA LEU A 355 -0.08 43.08 18.42
C LEU A 355 -0.79 42.08 19.34
N ALA A 356 -1.80 42.53 20.09
CA ALA A 356 -2.61 41.64 20.92
C ALA A 356 -3.38 40.61 20.07
N GLU A 357 -4.00 41.04 18.96
CA GLU A 357 -4.69 40.14 18.01
C GLU A 357 -3.71 39.14 17.38
N MET A 358 -2.53 39.59 16.95
CA MET A 358 -1.48 38.71 16.39
C MET A 358 -0.99 37.68 17.39
N ASN A 359 -0.73 38.08 18.63
CA ASN A 359 -0.25 37.19 19.69
C ASN A 359 -1.31 36.14 20.07
N GLN A 360 -2.58 36.52 20.09
CA GLN A 360 -3.68 35.57 20.32
C GLN A 360 -3.72 34.49 19.22
N ARG A 361 -3.61 34.89 17.94
CA ARG A 361 -3.65 33.98 16.79
C ARG A 361 -2.39 33.12 16.69
N LEU A 362 -1.25 33.66 17.10
CA LEU A 362 -0.01 32.89 17.22
C LEU A 362 -0.19 31.75 18.23
N GLY A 363 -0.77 32.03 19.40
CA GLY A 363 -1.10 31.01 20.40
C GLY A 363 -2.04 29.93 19.84
N GLN A 364 -3.12 30.31 19.15
CA GLN A 364 -4.03 29.36 18.50
C GLN A 364 -3.33 28.49 17.44
N THR A 365 -2.45 29.08 16.64
CA THR A 365 -1.67 28.37 15.62
C THR A 365 -0.72 27.36 16.26
N GLN A 366 -0.05 27.75 17.35
CA GLN A 366 0.82 26.87 18.13
C GLN A 366 0.06 25.72 18.77
N ASP A 367 -1.11 25.98 19.36
CA ASP A 367 -1.96 24.94 19.95
C ASP A 367 -2.40 23.91 18.91
N GLN A 368 -2.83 24.35 17.73
CA GLN A 368 -3.14 23.44 16.62
C GLN A 368 -1.89 22.68 16.13
N GLY A 369 -0.73 23.34 16.10
CA GLY A 369 0.56 22.74 15.78
C GLY A 369 0.95 21.62 16.75
N LEU A 370 0.72 21.80 18.04
CA LEU A 370 0.95 20.77 19.06
C LEU A 370 -0.03 19.61 18.92
N GLN A 371 -1.30 19.91 18.61
CA GLN A 371 -2.30 18.87 18.37
C GLN A 371 -1.93 17.98 17.18
N ILE A 372 -1.48 18.55 16.06
CA ILE A 372 -1.08 17.71 14.91
C ILE A 372 0.18 16.88 15.17
N GLN A 373 1.13 17.43 15.92
CA GLN A 373 2.35 16.70 16.31
C GLN A 373 2.06 15.46 17.16
N SER A 374 0.96 15.46 17.92
CA SER A 374 0.50 14.26 18.64
C SER A 374 -0.26 13.25 17.77
N ILE A 375 -1.02 13.73 16.79
CA ILE A 375 -1.86 12.90 15.90
C ILE A 375 -1.03 12.19 14.83
N GLY A 376 -0.06 12.88 14.21
CA GLY A 376 0.80 12.34 13.15
C GLY A 376 1.48 11.00 13.50
N PRO A 377 2.20 10.87 14.62
CA PRO A 377 2.84 9.62 14.99
C PRO A 377 1.84 8.50 15.33
N GLN A 378 0.69 8.81 15.92
CA GLN A 378 -0.36 7.83 16.20
C GLN A 378 -0.97 7.27 14.90
N LEU A 379 -1.22 8.14 13.92
CA LEU A 379 -1.68 7.76 12.58
C LEU A 379 -0.64 6.87 11.89
N ASN A 380 0.65 7.21 12.02
CA ASN A 380 1.73 6.43 11.42
C ASN A 380 1.82 5.05 12.08
N GLU A 381 1.69 4.97 13.41
CA GLU A 381 1.70 3.68 14.11
C GLU A 381 0.53 2.80 13.67
N GLN A 382 -0.70 3.34 13.64
CA GLN A 382 -1.87 2.60 13.15
C GLN A 382 -1.71 2.18 11.69
N TYR A 383 -1.21 3.05 10.83
CA TYR A 383 -0.90 2.74 9.44
C TYR A 383 0.10 1.59 9.33
N GLN A 384 1.21 1.63 10.07
CA GLN A 384 2.23 0.57 10.07
C GLN A 384 1.67 -0.75 10.60
N GLN A 385 0.84 -0.72 11.64
CA GLN A 385 0.18 -1.92 12.18
C GLN A 385 -0.80 -2.49 11.16
N ARG A 386 -1.62 -1.65 10.52
CA ARG A 386 -2.61 -2.06 9.53
C ARG A 386 -1.95 -2.61 8.27
N LEU A 387 -0.89 -1.97 7.80
CA LEU A 387 -0.09 -2.43 6.66
C LEU A 387 0.56 -3.78 6.96
N LYS A 388 1.09 -3.99 8.17
CA LYS A 388 1.59 -5.31 8.59
C LYS A 388 0.49 -6.36 8.62
N GLN A 389 -0.68 -6.03 9.16
CA GLN A 389 -1.83 -6.94 9.22
C GLN A 389 -2.36 -7.31 7.83
N ASP A 390 -2.47 -6.34 6.94
CA ASP A 390 -2.92 -6.55 5.56
C ASP A 390 -1.90 -7.42 4.82
N LEU A 391 -0.62 -7.05 4.82
CA LEU A 391 0.44 -7.81 4.15
C LEU A 391 0.58 -9.24 4.70
N LEU A 392 0.41 -9.44 6.01
CA LEU A 392 0.47 -10.75 6.65
C LEU A 392 -0.90 -11.45 6.69
N SER A 393 -1.94 -10.87 6.09
CA SER A 393 -3.25 -11.51 6.00
C SER A 393 -3.13 -12.78 5.18
N ARG A 394 -3.40 -13.90 5.84
CA ARG A 394 -3.34 -15.21 5.20
C ARG A 394 -4.69 -15.52 4.59
N LYS A 395 -4.83 -15.41 3.27
CA LYS A 395 -6.00 -15.93 2.57
C LYS A 395 -5.93 -17.45 2.59
N LEU A 396 -6.81 -18.09 3.35
CA LEU A 396 -6.80 -19.55 3.54
C LEU A 396 -7.29 -20.30 2.29
N TYR A 397 -6.97 -21.60 2.22
CA TYR A 397 -7.58 -22.51 1.25
C TYR A 397 -9.02 -22.84 1.68
N PRO A 398 -9.92 -23.16 0.74
CA PRO A 398 -11.23 -23.71 1.07
C PRO A 398 -11.05 -24.91 2.00
N ARG A 399 -11.69 -24.88 3.18
CA ARG A 399 -11.55 -25.93 4.20
C ARG A 399 -12.62 -27.02 4.06
N THR A 400 -13.77 -26.67 3.50
CA THR A 400 -14.90 -27.59 3.32
C THR A 400 -14.98 -28.13 1.90
N THR A 401 -15.48 -29.35 1.77
CA THR A 401 -15.70 -30.01 0.48
C THR A 401 -16.67 -29.21 -0.40
N GLU A 402 -17.67 -28.58 0.21
CA GLU A 402 -18.63 -27.68 -0.46
C GLU A 402 -17.95 -26.42 -1.02
N ALA A 403 -17.03 -25.80 -0.28
CA ALA A 403 -16.31 -24.62 -0.76
C ALA A 403 -15.35 -24.97 -1.92
N TRP A 404 -14.80 -26.19 -1.94
CA TRP A 404 -14.06 -26.71 -3.10
C TRP A 404 -14.98 -26.93 -4.31
N GLN A 405 -16.18 -27.47 -4.11
CA GLN A 405 -17.16 -27.62 -5.19
C GLN A 405 -17.60 -26.25 -5.74
N GLN A 406 -17.85 -25.27 -4.88
CA GLN A 406 -18.17 -23.90 -5.28
C GLN A 406 -17.02 -23.24 -6.05
N LEU A 407 -15.76 -23.46 -5.64
CA LEU A 407 -14.60 -22.94 -6.36
C LEU A 407 -14.46 -23.59 -7.74
N ILE A 408 -14.66 -24.91 -7.86
CA ILE A 408 -14.58 -25.62 -9.15
C ILE A 408 -15.73 -25.19 -10.07
N GLN A 409 -16.95 -25.06 -9.55
CA GLN A 409 -18.10 -24.54 -10.30
C GLN A 409 -17.87 -23.09 -10.73
N GLY A 410 -17.34 -22.26 -9.84
CA GLY A 410 -16.95 -20.88 -10.13
C GLY A 410 -15.91 -20.83 -11.25
N LEU A 411 -14.83 -21.62 -11.16
CA LEU A 411 -13.79 -21.72 -12.20
C LEU A 411 -14.34 -22.25 -13.53
N ALA A 412 -15.27 -23.20 -13.51
CA ALA A 412 -15.92 -23.73 -14.72
C ALA A 412 -16.81 -22.68 -15.41
N ALA A 413 -17.36 -21.74 -14.66
CA ALA A 413 -18.12 -20.60 -15.19
C ALA A 413 -17.22 -19.47 -15.73
N VAL A 414 -15.92 -19.42 -15.37
CA VAL A 414 -15.02 -18.34 -15.80
C VAL A 414 -14.89 -18.21 -17.32
N PRO A 415 -14.69 -19.29 -18.11
CA PRO A 415 -14.56 -19.14 -19.56
C PRO A 415 -15.80 -18.51 -20.21
N SER A 416 -17.00 -18.87 -19.74
CA SER A 416 -18.25 -18.32 -20.28
C SER A 416 -18.49 -16.89 -19.82
N THR A 417 -18.20 -16.54 -18.55
CA THR A 417 -18.34 -15.17 -18.05
C THR A 417 -17.34 -14.22 -18.68
N LEU A 418 -16.07 -14.62 -18.82
CA LEU A 418 -15.05 -13.82 -19.50
C LEU A 418 -15.38 -13.64 -20.99
N PHE A 419 -15.80 -14.71 -21.68
CA PHE A 419 -16.20 -14.60 -23.09
C PHE A 419 -17.42 -13.69 -23.26
N TYR A 420 -18.41 -13.81 -22.36
CA TYR A 420 -19.58 -12.94 -22.35
C TYR A 420 -19.20 -11.48 -22.11
N GLN A 421 -18.32 -11.19 -21.16
CA GLN A 421 -17.87 -9.83 -20.86
C GLN A 421 -17.01 -9.24 -21.98
N VAL A 422 -16.12 -10.02 -22.60
CA VAL A 422 -15.38 -9.58 -23.79
C VAL A 422 -16.35 -9.27 -24.93
N ARG A 423 -17.32 -10.14 -25.19
CA ARG A 423 -18.34 -9.89 -26.22
C ARG A 423 -19.16 -8.64 -25.91
N LEU A 424 -19.62 -8.48 -24.67
CA LEU A 424 -20.37 -7.32 -24.21
C LEU A 424 -19.54 -6.04 -24.32
N SER A 425 -18.24 -6.09 -24.03
CA SER A 425 -17.33 -4.94 -24.18
C SER A 425 -17.20 -4.50 -25.63
N VAL A 426 -17.13 -5.46 -26.56
CA VAL A 426 -17.10 -5.18 -28.01
C VAL A 426 -18.44 -4.61 -28.46
N GLU A 427 -19.55 -5.20 -28.02
CA GLU A 427 -20.90 -4.75 -28.38
C GLU A 427 -21.22 -3.35 -27.85
N ALA A 428 -20.85 -3.07 -26.59
CA ALA A 428 -20.95 -1.75 -25.98
C ALA A 428 -20.10 -0.72 -26.72
N THR A 429 -18.88 -1.08 -27.14
CA THR A 429 -18.00 -0.19 -27.92
C THR A 429 -18.61 0.08 -29.31
N ILE A 430 -19.17 -0.93 -29.97
CA ILE A 430 -19.84 -0.77 -31.26
C ILE A 430 -21.09 0.11 -31.12
N LYS A 431 -21.86 -0.07 -30.05
CA LYS A 431 -23.06 0.74 -29.77
C LYS A 431 -22.69 2.20 -29.49
N ALA A 432 -21.69 2.44 -28.64
CA ALA A 432 -21.16 3.78 -28.37
C ALA A 432 -20.62 4.44 -29.65
N LEU A 433 -19.97 3.68 -30.53
CA LEU A 433 -19.48 4.16 -31.82
C LEU A 433 -20.63 4.53 -32.78
N ARG A 434 -21.77 3.83 -32.72
CA ARG A 434 -22.97 4.17 -33.51
C ARG A 434 -23.71 5.40 -32.98
N GLU A 435 -23.70 5.61 -31.67
CA GLU A 435 -24.34 6.74 -31.00
C GLU A 435 -23.46 8.00 -31.00
N ALA A 436 -22.19 7.88 -31.43
CA ALA A 436 -21.23 8.97 -31.50
C ALA A 436 -21.63 10.07 -32.51
N PRO A 437 -21.51 11.36 -32.14
CA PRO A 437 -21.78 12.47 -33.03
C PRO A 437 -20.83 12.51 -34.25
N PRO A 438 -21.25 13.10 -35.39
CA PRO A 438 -20.51 13.05 -36.65
C PRO A 438 -19.12 13.71 -36.58
N TRP A 439 -18.91 14.68 -35.68
CA TRP A 439 -17.59 15.28 -35.47
C TRP A 439 -16.58 14.32 -34.84
N GLN A 440 -17.03 13.36 -34.01
CA GLN A 440 -16.17 12.31 -33.45
C GLN A 440 -15.75 11.33 -34.54
N TRP A 441 -16.62 11.00 -35.49
CA TRP A 441 -16.24 10.19 -36.65
C TRP A 441 -15.20 10.89 -37.54
N LEU A 442 -15.34 12.20 -37.73
CA LEU A 442 -14.39 13.00 -38.51
C LEU A 442 -13.02 13.10 -37.79
N ALA A 443 -13.03 13.32 -36.48
CA ALA A 443 -11.82 13.31 -35.65
C ALA A 443 -11.17 11.92 -35.57
N LEU A 444 -11.95 10.83 -35.54
CA LEU A 444 -11.42 9.46 -35.55
C LEU A 444 -10.78 9.15 -36.90
N ALA A 445 -11.46 9.46 -38.00
CA ALA A 445 -10.94 9.23 -39.36
C ALA A 445 -9.66 10.04 -39.62
N THR A 446 -9.57 11.27 -39.11
CA THR A 446 -8.35 12.08 -39.22
C THR A 446 -7.21 11.54 -38.37
N LEU A 447 -7.47 11.11 -37.13
CA LEU A 447 -6.45 10.52 -36.25
C LEU A 447 -5.97 9.15 -36.75
N GLU A 448 -6.86 8.27 -37.20
CA GLU A 448 -6.50 6.98 -37.82
C GLU A 448 -5.75 7.20 -39.14
N GLY A 449 -6.18 8.17 -39.95
CA GLY A 449 -5.45 8.59 -41.15
C GLY A 449 -4.03 9.07 -40.84
N LEU A 450 -3.87 9.87 -39.77
CA LEU A 450 -2.58 10.33 -39.27
C LEU A 450 -1.72 9.16 -38.76
N LEU A 451 -2.31 8.19 -38.05
CA LEU A 451 -1.62 6.98 -37.59
C LEU A 451 -1.15 6.11 -38.77
N ILE A 452 -1.97 5.93 -39.81
CA ILE A 452 -1.58 5.18 -41.02
C ILE A 452 -0.45 5.93 -41.76
N TRP A 453 -0.55 7.24 -41.89
CA TRP A 453 0.51 8.06 -42.48
C TRP A 453 1.81 7.94 -41.67
N LEU A 454 1.74 8.06 -40.35
CA LEU A 454 2.85 7.88 -39.43
C LEU A 454 3.45 6.48 -39.57
N PHE A 455 2.63 5.42 -39.63
CA PHE A 455 3.07 4.04 -39.86
C PHE A 455 3.89 3.93 -41.15
N ILE A 456 3.42 4.52 -42.25
CA ILE A 456 4.12 4.49 -43.55
C ILE A 456 5.45 5.25 -43.46
N VAL A 457 5.46 6.45 -42.86
CA VAL A 457 6.66 7.29 -42.67
C VAL A 457 7.68 6.56 -41.82
N VAL A 458 7.28 6.08 -40.63
CA VAL A 458 8.13 5.33 -39.70
C VAL A 458 8.68 4.08 -40.40
N ARG A 459 7.86 3.31 -41.13
CA ARG A 459 8.33 2.14 -41.90
C ARG A 459 9.33 2.49 -43.01
N ARG A 460 9.24 3.68 -43.62
CA ARG A 460 10.24 4.16 -44.60
C ARG A 460 11.53 4.58 -43.90
N VAL A 461 11.42 5.35 -42.81
CA VAL A 461 12.56 5.80 -42.00
C VAL A 461 13.33 4.62 -41.42
N LEU A 462 12.65 3.62 -40.83
CA LEU A 462 13.29 2.41 -40.32
C LEU A 462 14.00 1.62 -41.43
N ARG A 463 13.40 1.51 -42.62
CA ARG A 463 14.05 0.84 -43.77
C ARG A 463 15.29 1.58 -44.23
N ARG A 464 15.28 2.92 -44.21
CA ARG A 464 16.44 3.74 -44.55
C ARG A 464 17.52 3.64 -43.47
N ALA A 465 17.16 3.84 -42.20
CA ALA A 465 18.06 3.73 -41.06
C ALA A 465 18.71 2.34 -40.94
N TRP A 466 17.97 1.27 -41.23
CA TRP A 466 18.55 -0.08 -41.26
C TRP A 466 19.65 -0.24 -42.31
N ARG A 467 19.56 0.43 -43.47
CA ARG A 467 20.64 0.36 -44.48
C ARG A 467 21.90 1.11 -44.02
N TYR A 468 21.76 2.13 -43.19
CA TYR A 468 22.87 2.92 -42.67
C TYR A 468 23.52 2.32 -41.41
N PHE A 469 22.73 1.68 -40.53
CA PHE A 469 23.18 1.19 -39.23
C PHE A 469 23.12 -0.34 -39.07
N GLY A 470 22.64 -1.09 -40.07
CA GLY A 470 22.32 -2.52 -39.95
C GLY A 470 23.46 -3.50 -40.25
N GLU A 471 24.53 -3.05 -40.89
CA GLU A 471 25.73 -3.88 -41.11
C GLU A 471 26.51 -3.99 -39.80
N HIS A 472 26.53 -5.19 -39.24
CA HIS A 472 27.31 -5.47 -38.03
C HIS A 472 28.75 -5.74 -38.44
N GLN A 473 29.67 -4.86 -38.05
CA GLN A 473 31.09 -5.18 -38.07
C GLN A 473 31.54 -5.62 -36.66
N PRO A 474 32.36 -6.68 -36.55
CA PRO A 474 32.92 -7.07 -35.26
C PRO A 474 33.79 -5.92 -34.71
N GLY A 475 33.32 -5.28 -33.63
CA GLY A 475 33.98 -4.12 -33.00
C GLY A 475 33.12 -2.85 -32.90
N ASP A 476 31.90 -2.84 -33.43
CA ASP A 476 31.00 -1.68 -33.35
C ASP A 476 30.63 -1.28 -31.90
N SER A 477 30.50 0.04 -31.66
CA SER A 477 30.04 0.64 -30.39
C SER A 477 28.70 0.07 -29.92
N PHE A 478 28.47 0.00 -28.61
CA PHE A 478 27.21 -0.47 -28.02
C PHE A 478 25.97 0.30 -28.54
N ILE A 479 26.07 1.61 -28.77
CA ILE A 479 25.00 2.45 -29.35
C ILE A 479 24.58 1.93 -30.70
N ARG A 480 25.51 1.56 -31.57
CA ARG A 480 25.18 0.98 -32.89
C ARG A 480 24.51 -0.38 -32.76
N GLN A 481 24.97 -1.21 -31.82
CA GLN A 481 24.36 -2.51 -31.53
C GLN A 481 22.94 -2.35 -30.95
N LEU A 482 22.74 -1.37 -30.07
CA LEU A 482 21.44 -1.07 -29.48
C LEU A 482 20.50 -0.46 -30.53
N ILE A 483 20.97 0.47 -31.35
CA ILE A 483 20.20 1.08 -32.44
C ILE A 483 19.82 0.02 -33.47
N SER A 484 20.73 -0.88 -33.85
CA SER A 484 20.45 -1.94 -34.81
C SER A 484 19.45 -2.95 -34.25
N ALA A 485 19.61 -3.37 -32.98
CA ALA A 485 18.65 -4.23 -32.31
C ALA A 485 17.27 -3.56 -32.17
N ALA A 486 17.22 -2.28 -31.75
CA ALA A 486 16.01 -1.50 -31.61
C ALA A 486 15.31 -1.28 -32.97
N LEU A 487 16.05 -0.97 -34.04
CA LEU A 487 15.52 -0.84 -35.40
C LEU A 487 14.90 -2.16 -35.88
N LEU A 488 15.55 -3.29 -35.59
CA LEU A 488 15.04 -4.60 -35.97
C LEU A 488 13.78 -4.95 -35.17
N MET A 489 13.78 -4.72 -33.86
CA MET A 489 12.61 -4.90 -33.01
C MET A 489 11.43 -4.03 -33.42
N ALA A 490 11.69 -2.74 -33.65
CA ALA A 490 10.67 -1.78 -34.07
C ALA A 490 10.10 -2.19 -35.42
N ARG A 491 10.91 -2.69 -36.36
CA ARG A 491 10.43 -3.20 -37.66
C ARG A 491 9.61 -4.49 -37.52
N ALA A 492 10.04 -5.42 -36.67
CA ALA A 492 9.37 -6.72 -36.48
C ALA A 492 8.02 -6.58 -35.77
N ASN A 493 7.89 -5.58 -34.88
CA ASN A 493 6.69 -5.35 -34.07
C ASN A 493 5.81 -4.20 -34.58
N LEU A 494 6.23 -3.48 -35.63
CA LEU A 494 5.58 -2.27 -36.13
C LEU A 494 4.08 -2.45 -36.39
N LEU A 495 3.70 -3.55 -37.06
CA LEU A 495 2.31 -3.88 -37.36
C LEU A 495 1.47 -4.14 -36.10
N GLY A 496 2.06 -4.84 -35.12
CA GLY A 496 1.38 -5.15 -33.87
C GLY A 496 1.18 -3.90 -33.01
N VAL A 497 2.22 -3.06 -32.92
CA VAL A 497 2.17 -1.80 -32.17
C VAL A 497 1.22 -0.81 -32.83
N SER A 498 1.22 -0.69 -34.16
CA SER A 498 0.28 0.21 -34.84
C SER A 498 -1.16 -0.24 -34.70
N GLY A 499 -1.43 -1.55 -34.79
CA GLY A 499 -2.78 -2.09 -34.57
C GLY A 499 -3.26 -1.89 -33.14
N ALA A 500 -2.39 -2.10 -32.14
CA ALA A 500 -2.71 -1.82 -30.74
C ALA A 500 -2.93 -0.31 -30.50
N ALA A 501 -2.09 0.56 -31.10
CA ALA A 501 -2.24 2.01 -30.97
C ALA A 501 -3.55 2.53 -31.58
N ALA A 502 -3.93 2.02 -32.76
CA ALA A 502 -5.23 2.30 -33.39
C ALA A 502 -6.40 1.88 -32.48
N LEU A 503 -6.35 0.65 -31.95
CA LEU A 503 -7.38 0.17 -31.02
C LEU A 503 -7.46 1.01 -29.74
N LEU A 504 -6.32 1.38 -29.14
CA LEU A 504 -6.27 2.23 -27.94
C LEU A 504 -6.82 3.64 -28.21
N LEU A 505 -6.51 4.21 -29.38
CA LEU A 505 -7.02 5.51 -29.80
C LEU A 505 -8.54 5.47 -29.99
N LEU A 506 -9.05 4.42 -30.64
CA LEU A 506 -10.49 4.17 -30.79
C LEU A 506 -11.17 4.07 -29.42
N LEU A 507 -10.64 3.26 -28.51
CA LEU A 507 -11.21 3.06 -27.17
C LEU A 507 -11.18 4.33 -26.31
N TRP A 508 -10.14 5.15 -26.47
CA TRP A 508 -10.02 6.42 -25.76
C TRP A 508 -11.06 7.44 -26.25
N MET A 509 -11.35 7.44 -27.54
CA MET A 509 -12.20 8.46 -28.16
C MET A 509 -13.70 8.18 -28.06
N VAL A 510 -14.09 6.91 -27.95
CA VAL A 510 -15.49 6.46 -27.88
C VAL A 510 -16.07 6.51 -26.46
N ASP A 511 -15.27 6.88 -25.44
CA ASP A 511 -15.63 6.88 -24.01
C ASP A 511 -16.41 5.61 -23.61
N ALA A 512 -15.92 4.46 -24.05
CA ALA A 512 -16.57 3.18 -23.81
C ALA A 512 -16.78 2.95 -22.30
N PRO A 513 -17.98 2.51 -21.87
CA PRO A 513 -18.29 2.32 -20.46
C PRO A 513 -17.37 1.28 -19.82
N GLN A 514 -16.95 1.55 -18.58
CA GLN A 514 -16.24 0.56 -17.75
C GLN A 514 -17.22 -0.58 -17.40
N PRO A 515 -16.78 -1.86 -17.37
CA PRO A 515 -15.41 -2.38 -17.44
C PRO A 515 -14.87 -2.67 -18.87
N GLY A 516 -15.68 -2.47 -19.91
CA GLY A 516 -15.36 -2.90 -21.28
C GLY A 516 -14.11 -2.25 -21.88
N ARG A 517 -13.90 -0.96 -21.60
CA ARG A 517 -12.69 -0.22 -21.98
C ARG A 517 -11.42 -0.86 -21.38
N GLY A 518 -11.44 -1.19 -20.09
CA GLY A 518 -10.30 -1.83 -19.40
C GLY A 518 -9.94 -3.20 -20.00
N ILE A 519 -10.95 -4.02 -20.31
CA ILE A 519 -10.76 -5.35 -20.91
C ILE A 519 -10.10 -5.25 -22.29
N LEU A 520 -10.57 -4.36 -23.16
CA LEU A 520 -10.01 -4.22 -24.50
C LEU A 520 -8.61 -3.57 -24.50
N MET A 521 -8.38 -2.60 -23.62
CA MET A 521 -7.05 -2.01 -23.44
C MET A 521 -6.02 -3.05 -22.96
N THR A 522 -6.39 -3.88 -21.98
CA THR A 522 -5.49 -4.91 -21.43
C THR A 522 -5.14 -5.97 -22.46
N LEU A 523 -6.09 -6.41 -23.30
CA LEU A 523 -5.83 -7.31 -24.43
C LEU A 523 -4.85 -6.71 -25.45
N ALA A 524 -5.04 -5.44 -25.82
CA ALA A 524 -4.17 -4.73 -26.77
C ALA A 524 -2.74 -4.58 -26.23
N LEU A 525 -2.62 -4.16 -24.96
CA LEU A 525 -1.34 -3.99 -24.28
C LEU A 525 -0.64 -5.33 -24.04
N ALA A 526 -1.38 -6.38 -23.68
CA ALA A 526 -0.82 -7.72 -23.48
C ALA A 526 -0.22 -8.28 -24.77
N TRP A 527 -0.87 -8.08 -25.93
CA TRP A 527 -0.32 -8.50 -27.22
C TRP A 527 1.06 -7.87 -27.48
N VAL A 528 1.19 -6.55 -27.28
CA VAL A 528 2.47 -5.84 -27.44
C VAL A 528 3.48 -6.32 -26.39
N GLY A 529 3.04 -6.43 -25.13
CA GLY A 529 3.85 -6.83 -23.99
C GLY A 529 4.42 -8.25 -24.08
N ILE A 530 3.71 -9.19 -24.70
CA ILE A 530 4.17 -10.57 -24.94
C ILE A 530 5.07 -10.65 -26.17
N ARG A 531 4.73 -9.91 -27.24
CA ARG A 531 5.43 -10.03 -28.52
C ARG A 531 6.82 -9.40 -28.53
N LEU A 532 7.02 -8.32 -27.77
CA LEU A 532 8.33 -7.67 -27.60
C LEU A 532 9.41 -8.60 -27.00
N PRO A 533 9.20 -9.25 -25.84
CA PRO A 533 10.19 -10.15 -25.25
C PRO A 533 10.41 -11.42 -26.07
N ILE A 534 9.38 -11.92 -26.79
CA ILE A 534 9.56 -13.02 -27.74
C ILE A 534 10.51 -12.61 -28.88
N SER A 535 10.30 -11.41 -29.44
CA SER A 535 11.16 -10.88 -30.50
C SER A 535 12.60 -10.66 -30.02
N LEU A 536 12.77 -10.19 -28.78
CA LEU A 536 14.07 -10.06 -28.13
C LEU A 536 14.75 -11.42 -27.96
N ALA A 537 14.03 -12.41 -27.45
CA ALA A 537 14.57 -13.75 -27.25
C ALA A 537 14.97 -14.40 -28.57
N TRP A 538 14.20 -14.20 -29.63
CA TRP A 538 14.57 -14.68 -30.97
C TRP A 538 15.89 -14.05 -31.44
N LEU A 539 16.06 -12.73 -31.25
CA LEU A 539 17.29 -12.03 -31.61
C LEU A 539 18.52 -12.56 -30.86
N MET A 540 18.37 -12.81 -29.56
CA MET A 540 19.49 -13.21 -28.70
C MET A 540 19.83 -14.69 -28.75
N LEU A 541 18.86 -15.57 -29.06
CA LEU A 541 19.04 -17.03 -28.92
C LEU A 541 18.92 -17.82 -30.23
N ALA A 542 18.22 -17.29 -31.24
CA ALA A 542 17.83 -18.07 -32.42
C ALA A 542 18.06 -17.33 -33.75
N SER A 543 18.60 -16.10 -33.72
CA SER A 543 18.77 -15.33 -34.95
C SER A 543 19.80 -15.99 -35.88
N PRO A 544 19.54 -16.06 -37.20
CA PRO A 544 20.47 -16.63 -38.17
C PRO A 544 21.82 -15.89 -38.27
N LYS A 545 21.94 -14.74 -37.60
CA LYS A 545 23.14 -13.90 -37.58
C LYS A 545 24.11 -14.26 -36.46
N LEU A 546 23.69 -15.12 -35.52
CA LEU A 546 24.55 -15.63 -34.45
C LEU A 546 25.45 -16.75 -34.99
N PRO A 547 26.73 -16.82 -34.56
CA PRO A 547 27.58 -17.98 -34.83
C PRO A 547 26.89 -19.27 -34.39
N VAL A 548 27.07 -20.38 -35.13
CA VAL A 548 26.38 -21.66 -34.87
C VAL A 548 26.59 -22.15 -33.43
N GLU A 549 27.75 -21.88 -32.84
CA GLU A 549 28.09 -22.23 -31.44
C GLU A 549 27.28 -21.46 -30.38
N GLN A 550 26.72 -20.30 -30.72
CA GLN A 550 25.96 -19.43 -29.81
C GLN A 550 24.44 -19.58 -29.97
N GLN A 551 23.98 -20.32 -30.97
CA GLN A 551 22.55 -20.54 -31.21
C GLN A 551 21.99 -21.57 -30.23
N GLN A 552 20.93 -21.19 -29.50
CA GLN A 552 20.25 -22.05 -28.53
C GLN A 552 18.75 -22.16 -28.82
N LEU A 553 18.43 -22.82 -29.93
CA LEU A 553 17.07 -23.14 -30.35
C LEU A 553 16.19 -23.82 -29.27
N PRO A 554 16.66 -24.82 -28.49
CA PRO A 554 15.82 -25.46 -27.47
C PRO A 554 15.47 -24.50 -26.34
N LEU A 555 16.39 -23.61 -25.94
CA LEU A 555 16.13 -22.60 -24.92
C LEU A 555 15.16 -21.54 -25.43
N TYR A 556 15.31 -21.10 -26.68
CA TYR A 556 14.35 -20.19 -27.33
C TYR A 556 12.94 -20.79 -27.33
N ARG A 557 12.78 -22.06 -27.74
CA ARG A 557 11.47 -22.73 -27.76
C ARG A 557 10.88 -22.83 -26.35
N GLN A 558 11.67 -23.18 -25.35
CA GLN A 558 11.22 -23.22 -23.96
C GLN A 558 10.75 -21.83 -23.50
N TRP A 559 11.56 -20.80 -23.74
CA TRP A 559 11.24 -19.42 -23.35
C TRP A 559 10.00 -18.87 -24.08
N PHE A 560 9.84 -19.20 -25.36
CA PHE A 560 8.67 -18.86 -26.17
C PHE A 560 7.38 -19.39 -25.53
N TRP A 561 7.33 -20.68 -25.18
CA TRP A 561 6.17 -21.25 -24.50
C TRP A 561 5.97 -20.67 -23.10
N THR A 562 7.05 -20.35 -22.38
CA THR A 562 6.92 -19.68 -21.09
C THR A 562 6.30 -18.30 -21.19
N LEU A 563 6.72 -17.47 -22.16
CA LEU A 563 6.17 -16.14 -22.37
C LEU A 563 4.72 -16.17 -22.84
N ILE A 564 4.35 -17.11 -23.72
CA ILE A 564 2.96 -17.26 -24.15
C ILE A 564 2.07 -17.71 -22.99
N GLY A 565 2.47 -18.74 -22.25
CA GLY A 565 1.71 -19.24 -21.11
C GLY A 565 1.53 -18.18 -20.02
N GLY A 566 2.61 -17.46 -19.69
CA GLY A 566 2.57 -16.35 -18.73
C GLY A 566 1.73 -15.18 -19.21
N GLY A 567 1.83 -14.84 -20.49
CA GLY A 567 1.04 -13.80 -21.12
C GLY A 567 -0.47 -14.07 -21.02
N ILE A 568 -0.89 -15.30 -21.37
CA ILE A 568 -2.28 -15.73 -21.21
C ILE A 568 -2.71 -15.66 -19.75
N LEU A 569 -1.85 -16.12 -18.82
CA LEU A 569 -2.17 -16.12 -17.40
C LEU A 569 -2.27 -14.71 -16.82
N VAL A 570 -1.40 -13.78 -17.22
CA VAL A 570 -1.47 -12.35 -16.84
C VAL A 570 -2.77 -11.74 -17.34
N VAL A 571 -3.14 -11.99 -18.60
CA VAL A 571 -4.42 -11.53 -19.17
C VAL A 571 -5.58 -12.08 -18.36
N LEU A 572 -5.57 -13.38 -18.02
CA LEU A 572 -6.62 -14.01 -17.22
C LEU A 572 -6.71 -13.44 -15.81
N VAL A 573 -5.60 -13.20 -15.12
CA VAL A 573 -5.57 -12.60 -13.77
C VAL A 573 -6.11 -11.18 -13.82
N ILE A 574 -5.68 -10.36 -14.79
CA ILE A 574 -6.14 -8.98 -14.93
C ILE A 574 -7.63 -8.96 -15.28
N LEU A 575 -8.09 -9.79 -16.22
CA LEU A 575 -9.51 -9.91 -16.52
C LEU A 575 -10.27 -10.34 -15.27
N ALA A 576 -9.80 -11.32 -14.51
CA ALA A 576 -10.47 -11.77 -13.29
C ALA A 576 -10.62 -10.67 -12.23
N HIS A 577 -9.68 -9.72 -12.13
CA HIS A 577 -9.77 -8.56 -11.24
C HIS A 577 -10.67 -7.43 -11.79
N LEU A 578 -10.78 -7.32 -13.11
CA LEU A 578 -11.68 -6.34 -13.77
C LEU A 578 -13.12 -6.85 -13.87
N SER A 579 -13.29 -8.17 -13.83
CA SER A 579 -14.56 -8.87 -13.80
C SER A 579 -15.11 -8.93 -12.37
N ASP A 580 -16.42 -8.77 -12.23
CA ASP A 580 -17.12 -8.90 -10.94
C ASP A 580 -17.28 -10.38 -10.53
N LEU A 581 -16.16 -11.10 -10.44
CA LEU A 581 -16.09 -12.51 -10.05
C LEU A 581 -15.98 -12.66 -8.53
N ALA A 582 -16.46 -13.79 -8.01
CA ALA A 582 -16.31 -14.12 -6.60
C ALA A 582 -14.83 -14.08 -6.16
N GLU A 583 -14.55 -13.48 -5.00
CA GLU A 583 -13.18 -13.27 -4.51
C GLU A 583 -12.38 -14.58 -4.39
N THR A 584 -13.05 -15.70 -4.10
CA THR A 584 -12.44 -17.04 -4.06
C THR A 584 -11.86 -17.48 -5.40
N VAL A 585 -12.50 -17.10 -6.51
CA VAL A 585 -12.08 -17.40 -7.88
C VAL A 585 -10.90 -16.51 -8.28
N VAL A 586 -10.96 -15.22 -7.95
CA VAL A 586 -9.85 -14.27 -8.20
C VAL A 586 -8.58 -14.71 -7.47
N ASN A 587 -8.70 -15.05 -6.17
CA ASN A 587 -7.59 -15.56 -5.37
C ASN A 587 -7.02 -16.88 -5.93
N ALA A 588 -7.83 -17.70 -6.62
CA ALA A 588 -7.35 -18.92 -7.28
C ALA A 588 -6.48 -18.59 -8.49
N PHE A 589 -6.86 -17.61 -9.31
CA PHE A 589 -6.04 -17.13 -10.43
C PHE A 589 -4.70 -16.56 -9.95
N ASP A 590 -4.68 -15.81 -8.86
CA ASP A 590 -3.43 -15.33 -8.27
C ASP A 590 -2.54 -16.48 -7.84
N ARG A 591 -3.10 -17.54 -7.23
CA ARG A 591 -2.32 -18.74 -6.85
C ARG A 591 -1.81 -19.51 -8.06
N PHE A 592 -2.59 -19.61 -9.13
CA PHE A 592 -2.11 -20.20 -10.39
C PHE A 592 -0.96 -19.37 -10.98
N PHE A 593 -1.02 -18.04 -10.88
CA PHE A 593 0.06 -17.16 -11.26
C PHE A 593 1.32 -17.37 -10.40
N MET A 594 1.16 -17.54 -9.09
CA MET A 594 2.27 -17.90 -8.20
C MET A 594 2.86 -19.27 -8.54
N LEU A 595 2.03 -20.26 -8.87
CA LEU A 595 2.48 -21.58 -9.30
C LEU A 595 3.23 -21.53 -10.65
N TYR A 596 2.78 -20.69 -11.57
CA TYR A 596 3.44 -20.48 -12.85
C TYR A 596 4.89 -19.97 -12.70
N TRP A 597 5.20 -19.19 -11.67
CA TRP A 597 6.58 -18.73 -11.42
C TRP A 597 7.58 -19.87 -11.17
N PHE A 598 7.14 -21.02 -10.63
CA PHE A 598 8.00 -22.21 -10.53
C PHE A 598 8.42 -22.73 -11.90
N TRP A 599 7.53 -22.62 -12.89
CA TRP A 599 7.83 -23.02 -14.25
C TRP A 599 8.75 -22.02 -14.96
N VAL A 600 8.59 -20.72 -14.70
CA VAL A 600 9.47 -19.64 -15.21
C VAL A 600 10.87 -19.70 -14.62
N PHE A 601 11.01 -20.16 -13.38
CA PHE A 601 12.30 -20.27 -12.69
C PHE A 601 13.34 -21.07 -13.49
N VAL A 602 12.91 -22.15 -14.15
CA VAL A 602 13.81 -23.05 -14.92
C VAL A 602 14.49 -22.34 -16.10
N PRO A 603 13.77 -21.75 -17.07
CA PRO A 603 14.42 -21.05 -18.17
C PRO A 603 15.19 -19.80 -17.70
N VAL A 604 14.74 -19.10 -16.64
CA VAL A 604 15.50 -17.97 -16.08
C VAL A 604 16.88 -18.42 -15.57
N LEU A 605 16.96 -19.55 -14.85
CA LEU A 605 18.25 -20.10 -14.43
C LEU A 605 19.14 -20.50 -15.61
N ARG A 606 18.56 -21.05 -16.68
CA ARG A 606 19.30 -21.40 -17.91
C ARG A 606 19.85 -20.15 -18.59
N ILE A 607 19.05 -19.11 -18.77
CA ILE A 607 19.49 -17.82 -19.34
C ILE A 607 20.59 -17.21 -18.47
N ARG A 608 20.41 -17.19 -17.14
CA ARG A 608 21.45 -16.72 -16.21
C ARG A 608 22.76 -17.48 -16.40
N ARG A 609 22.71 -18.81 -16.51
CA ARG A 609 23.91 -19.63 -16.71
C ARG A 609 24.68 -19.21 -17.96
N LEU A 610 24.00 -18.97 -19.07
CA LEU A 610 24.63 -18.49 -20.31
C LEU A 610 25.28 -17.12 -20.15
N VAL A 611 24.58 -16.18 -19.53
CA VAL A 611 25.11 -14.83 -19.29
C VAL A 611 26.37 -14.89 -18.41
N ILE A 612 26.35 -15.70 -17.36
CA ILE A 612 27.50 -15.88 -16.47
C ILE A 612 28.65 -16.61 -17.16
N GLU A 613 28.38 -17.63 -17.99
CA GLU A 613 29.39 -18.33 -18.77
C GLU A 613 30.08 -17.37 -19.76
N GLN A 614 29.32 -16.53 -20.48
CA GLN A 614 29.89 -15.50 -21.35
C GLN A 614 30.72 -14.46 -20.57
N LEU A 615 30.26 -14.02 -19.40
CA LEU A 615 31.04 -13.11 -18.56
C LEU A 615 32.29 -13.75 -17.96
N SER A 616 32.27 -15.07 -17.72
CA SER A 616 33.39 -15.81 -17.13
C SER A 616 34.62 -15.78 -18.04
N VAL A 617 34.42 -15.80 -19.36
CA VAL A 617 35.50 -15.70 -20.36
C VAL A 617 36.27 -14.39 -20.22
N ARG A 618 35.59 -13.30 -19.86
CA ARG A 618 36.22 -11.95 -19.77
C ARG A 618 36.63 -11.56 -18.35
N TYR A 619 35.96 -12.06 -17.31
CA TYR A 619 36.12 -11.60 -15.94
C TYR A 619 36.35 -12.71 -14.89
N GLY A 620 36.48 -13.97 -15.31
CA GLY A 620 36.44 -15.15 -14.44
C GLY A 620 37.47 -15.18 -13.30
N GLN A 621 38.62 -14.53 -13.44
CA GLN A 621 39.67 -14.50 -12.41
C GLN A 621 39.47 -13.42 -11.32
N ARG A 622 38.46 -12.55 -11.43
CA ARG A 622 38.26 -11.42 -10.49
C ARG A 622 37.33 -11.81 -9.34
N PHE A 623 37.65 -11.39 -8.11
CA PHE A 623 36.76 -11.56 -6.94
C PHE A 623 35.33 -11.10 -7.20
N TRP A 624 35.16 -9.93 -7.84
CA TRP A 624 33.87 -9.36 -8.19
C TRP A 624 33.02 -10.24 -9.11
N PHE A 625 33.62 -11.15 -9.89
CA PHE A 625 32.87 -12.11 -10.71
C PHE A 625 32.17 -13.15 -9.84
N SER A 626 32.81 -13.62 -8.76
CA SER A 626 32.18 -14.53 -7.79
C SER A 626 31.01 -13.85 -7.07
N VAL A 627 31.17 -12.58 -6.68
CA VAL A 627 30.08 -11.78 -6.08
C VAL A 627 28.93 -11.60 -7.07
N LEU A 628 29.20 -11.27 -8.33
CA LEU A 628 28.18 -11.15 -9.38
C LEU A 628 27.47 -12.50 -9.64
N ARG A 629 28.22 -13.60 -9.65
CA ARG A 629 27.67 -14.95 -9.81
C ARG A 629 26.71 -15.28 -8.67
N LEU A 630 27.06 -15.02 -7.42
CA LEU A 630 26.17 -15.26 -6.28
C LEU A 630 25.00 -14.26 -6.27
N GLY A 631 25.26 -12.98 -6.47
CA GLY A 631 24.24 -11.92 -6.48
C GLY A 631 23.18 -12.13 -7.56
N SER A 632 23.57 -12.57 -8.76
CA SER A 632 22.60 -12.88 -9.82
C SER A 632 21.69 -14.08 -9.50
N LEU A 633 22.05 -14.94 -8.54
CA LEU A 633 21.19 -16.04 -8.06
C LEU A 633 20.09 -15.54 -7.12
N LEU A 634 20.28 -14.41 -6.46
CA LEU A 634 19.27 -13.83 -5.55
C LEU A 634 18.00 -13.42 -6.30
N LEU A 635 18.12 -12.98 -7.55
CA LEU A 635 16.97 -12.61 -8.39
C LEU A 635 15.98 -13.77 -8.61
N PRO A 636 16.39 -14.92 -9.20
CA PRO A 636 15.49 -16.05 -9.37
C PRO A 636 15.09 -16.69 -8.04
N LEU A 637 15.93 -16.63 -7.00
CA LEU A 637 15.58 -17.15 -5.68
C LEU A 637 14.51 -16.31 -4.97
N SER A 638 14.60 -14.97 -5.09
CA SER A 638 13.58 -14.03 -4.59
C SER A 638 12.23 -14.27 -5.26
N LEU A 639 12.25 -14.51 -6.57
CA LEU A 639 11.05 -14.87 -7.34
C LEU A 639 10.41 -16.17 -6.84
N LEU A 640 11.22 -17.20 -6.57
CA LEU A 640 10.76 -18.47 -6.00
C LEU A 640 10.22 -18.26 -4.57
N GLY A 641 10.90 -17.44 -3.75
CA GLY A 641 10.43 -17.05 -2.42
C GLY A 641 9.07 -16.36 -2.45
N ALA A 642 8.85 -15.42 -3.37
CA ALA A 642 7.56 -14.77 -3.58
C ALA A 642 6.47 -15.78 -3.96
N ALA A 643 6.78 -16.70 -4.87
CA ALA A 643 5.86 -17.76 -5.28
C ALA A 643 5.47 -18.68 -4.11
N LEU A 644 6.42 -19.05 -3.25
CA LEU A 644 6.15 -19.83 -2.03
C LEU A 644 5.25 -19.06 -1.05
N LEU A 645 5.52 -17.78 -0.81
CA LEU A 645 4.69 -16.93 0.06
C LEU A 645 3.26 -16.84 -0.45
N GLY A 646 3.08 -16.67 -1.77
CA GLY A 646 1.76 -16.64 -2.41
C GLY A 646 1.01 -17.95 -2.26
N LEU A 647 1.69 -19.10 -2.42
CA LEU A 647 1.09 -20.42 -2.21
C LEU A 647 0.79 -20.71 -0.73
N LEU A 648 1.54 -20.16 0.22
CA LEU A 648 1.25 -20.28 1.65
C LEU A 648 0.00 -19.50 2.06
N GLY A 649 -0.47 -18.57 1.23
CA GLY A 649 -1.67 -17.75 1.41
C GLY A 649 -1.38 -16.27 1.64
N TYR A 650 -0.11 -15.85 1.65
CA TYR A 650 0.30 -14.43 1.79
C TYR A 650 0.36 -13.76 0.41
N LEU A 651 -0.80 -13.66 -0.24
CA LEU A 651 -0.91 -13.20 -1.63
C LEU A 651 -0.46 -11.73 -1.80
N GLN A 652 -0.86 -10.84 -0.89
CA GLN A 652 -0.47 -9.43 -0.95
C GLN A 652 1.04 -9.24 -0.76
N LEU A 653 1.65 -9.92 0.22
CA LEU A 653 3.10 -9.92 0.41
C LEU A 653 3.84 -10.45 -0.82
N ALA A 654 3.35 -11.53 -1.43
CA ALA A 654 3.94 -12.07 -2.64
C ALA A 654 3.91 -11.07 -3.80
N TRP A 655 2.78 -10.39 -4.02
CA TRP A 655 2.66 -9.34 -5.02
C TRP A 655 3.56 -8.13 -4.72
N LEU A 656 3.71 -7.75 -3.45
CA LEU A 656 4.65 -6.70 -3.03
C LEU A 656 6.09 -7.06 -3.41
N VAL A 657 6.52 -8.31 -3.13
CA VAL A 657 7.86 -8.79 -3.49
C VAL A 657 8.04 -8.80 -5.01
N VAL A 658 7.04 -9.28 -5.78
CA VAL A 658 7.09 -9.28 -7.25
C VAL A 658 7.22 -7.85 -7.80
N ARG A 659 6.43 -6.90 -7.29
CA ARG A 659 6.50 -5.48 -7.68
C ARG A 659 7.89 -4.89 -7.35
N GLY A 660 8.39 -5.16 -6.15
CA GLY A 660 9.73 -4.75 -5.74
C GLY A 660 10.82 -5.33 -6.65
N LEU A 661 10.70 -6.61 -7.03
CA LEU A 661 11.65 -7.27 -7.94
C LEU A 661 11.59 -6.66 -9.35
N LEU A 662 10.40 -6.31 -9.85
CA LEU A 662 10.24 -5.62 -11.14
C LEU A 662 10.91 -4.24 -11.12
N VAL A 663 10.71 -3.45 -10.07
CA VAL A 663 11.36 -2.15 -9.89
C VAL A 663 12.88 -2.29 -9.83
N PHE A 664 13.38 -3.29 -9.11
CA PHE A 664 14.82 -3.59 -9.07
C PHE A 664 15.38 -3.93 -10.45
N ILE A 665 14.72 -4.86 -11.18
CA ILE A 665 15.16 -5.28 -12.52
C ILE A 665 15.11 -4.10 -13.49
N ALA A 666 14.04 -3.30 -13.47
CA ALA A 666 13.92 -2.12 -14.32
C ALA A 666 15.03 -1.09 -14.05
N THR A 667 15.32 -0.84 -12.78
CA THR A 667 16.39 0.07 -12.34
C THR A 667 17.76 -0.46 -12.76
N LEU A 668 18.01 -1.77 -12.61
CA LEU A 668 19.25 -2.42 -13.02
C LEU A 668 19.44 -2.39 -14.55
N VAL A 669 18.39 -2.66 -15.32
CA VAL A 669 18.44 -2.56 -16.79
C VAL A 669 18.71 -1.11 -17.20
N SER A 670 18.01 -0.14 -16.62
CA SER A 670 18.24 1.29 -16.86
C SER A 670 19.69 1.68 -16.56
N TRP A 671 20.22 1.25 -15.41
CA TRP A 671 21.62 1.46 -15.03
C TRP A 671 22.59 0.92 -16.08
N LEU A 672 22.41 -0.32 -16.51
CA LEU A 672 23.29 -0.96 -17.51
C LEU A 672 23.21 -0.23 -18.86
N LEU A 673 22.02 0.22 -19.26
CA LEU A 673 21.82 0.98 -20.50
C LEU A 673 22.54 2.34 -20.45
N VAL A 674 22.29 3.15 -19.40
CA VAL A 674 22.91 4.47 -19.26
C VAL A 674 24.43 4.35 -19.10
N ARG A 675 24.91 3.35 -18.36
CA ARG A 675 26.34 3.08 -18.20
C ARG A 675 27.02 2.72 -19.53
N SER A 676 26.36 1.87 -20.33
CA SER A 676 26.91 1.47 -21.64
C SER A 676 26.89 2.65 -22.62
N LEU A 677 25.85 3.49 -22.57
CA LEU A 677 25.77 4.74 -23.33
C LEU A 677 26.89 5.72 -22.95
N LEU A 678 27.16 5.86 -21.65
CA LEU A 678 28.23 6.70 -21.13
C LEU A 678 29.61 6.23 -21.61
N ASN A 679 29.86 4.92 -21.62
CA ASN A 679 31.13 4.37 -22.11
C ASN A 679 31.37 4.75 -23.58
N ASP A 680 30.36 4.60 -24.43
CA ASP A 680 30.44 4.95 -25.85
C ASP A 680 30.61 6.45 -26.07
N LEU A 681 29.87 7.29 -25.32
CA LEU A 681 30.02 8.74 -25.36
C LEU A 681 31.46 9.15 -25.03
N ILE A 682 32.07 8.50 -24.04
CA ILE A 682 33.45 8.79 -23.64
C ILE A 682 34.45 8.35 -24.70
N VAL A 683 34.24 7.20 -25.37
CA VAL A 683 35.07 6.79 -26.51
C VAL A 683 34.95 7.80 -27.65
N ALA A 684 33.72 8.24 -27.95
CA ALA A 684 33.48 9.27 -28.97
C ALA A 684 34.17 10.60 -28.60
N LEU A 685 34.10 11.04 -27.35
CA LEU A 685 34.75 12.26 -26.85
C LEU A 685 36.27 12.15 -26.92
N LYS A 686 36.84 10.98 -26.60
CA LYS A 686 38.29 10.72 -26.75
C LYS A 686 38.72 10.82 -28.21
N ASN A 687 37.98 10.19 -29.12
CA ASN A 687 38.28 10.22 -30.55
C ASN A 687 38.17 11.64 -31.12
N PHE A 688 37.15 12.40 -30.69
CA PHE A 688 36.98 13.80 -31.08
C PHE A 688 38.14 14.67 -30.60
N ALA A 689 38.55 14.52 -29.34
CA ALA A 689 39.67 15.26 -28.77
C ALA A 689 41.01 14.95 -29.47
N VAL A 690 41.24 13.71 -29.89
CA VAL A 690 42.43 13.33 -30.67
C VAL A 690 42.38 13.93 -32.08
N ALA A 691 41.21 13.97 -32.71
CA ALA A 691 41.05 14.46 -34.08
C ALA A 691 41.08 15.99 -34.21
N HIS A 692 40.59 16.74 -33.20
CA HIS A 692 40.36 18.18 -33.31
C HIS A 692 41.14 19.05 -32.32
N SER A 693 41.91 18.48 -31.37
CA SER A 693 42.67 19.29 -30.40
C SER A 693 44.19 19.11 -30.52
N GLY A 694 44.93 20.22 -30.44
CA GLY A 694 46.40 20.22 -30.40
C GLY A 694 47.01 19.58 -29.14
N TYR A 695 46.18 19.30 -28.12
CA TYR A 695 46.56 18.69 -26.84
C TYR A 695 45.77 17.39 -26.57
N GLY A 696 45.61 16.54 -27.58
CA GLY A 696 44.78 15.32 -27.50
C GLY A 696 45.16 14.37 -26.34
N LEU A 697 46.43 14.31 -25.94
CA LEU A 697 46.88 13.47 -24.83
C LEU A 697 46.41 13.98 -23.46
N LEU A 698 46.33 15.32 -23.29
CA LEU A 698 45.83 15.97 -22.09
C LEU A 698 44.33 15.72 -21.92
N TRP A 699 43.57 15.95 -22.99
CA TRP A 699 42.13 15.70 -22.99
C TRP A 699 41.80 14.24 -22.71
N THR A 700 42.48 13.29 -23.37
CA THR A 700 42.15 11.85 -23.23
C THR A 700 42.54 11.26 -21.88
N GLN A 701 43.74 11.58 -21.37
CA GLN A 701 44.26 10.98 -20.13
C GLN A 701 43.89 11.77 -18.88
N ASP A 702 44.04 13.09 -18.91
CA ASP A 702 44.00 13.92 -17.70
C ASP A 702 42.64 14.58 -17.45
N ILE A 703 41.75 14.65 -18.47
CA ILE A 703 40.41 15.22 -18.32
C ILE A 703 39.33 14.14 -18.49
N ILE A 704 39.27 13.49 -19.65
CA ILE A 704 38.15 12.59 -19.99
C ILE A 704 38.17 11.31 -19.16
N THR A 705 39.34 10.73 -18.88
CA THR A 705 39.44 9.51 -18.06
C THR A 705 39.03 9.72 -16.59
N PRO A 706 39.49 10.77 -15.88
CA PRO A 706 38.99 11.07 -14.55
C PRO A 706 37.51 11.44 -14.55
N LEU A 707 37.04 12.25 -15.52
CA LEU A 707 35.63 12.58 -15.69
C LEU A 707 34.77 11.32 -15.86
N HIS A 708 35.21 10.37 -16.68
CA HIS A 708 34.53 9.09 -16.87
C HIS A 708 34.37 8.30 -15.55
N ARG A 709 35.39 8.33 -14.67
CA ARG A 709 35.29 7.69 -13.35
C ARG A 709 34.27 8.39 -12.46
N ILE A 710 34.30 9.73 -12.41
CA ILE A 710 33.35 10.53 -11.63
C ILE A 710 31.92 10.32 -12.14
N MET A 711 31.69 10.37 -13.47
CA MET A 711 30.38 10.15 -14.05
C MET A 711 29.84 8.75 -13.76
N ASN A 712 30.67 7.71 -13.79
CA ASN A 712 30.25 6.36 -13.39
C ASN A 712 29.91 6.27 -11.90
N LEU A 713 30.65 6.97 -11.03
CA LEU A 713 30.35 7.04 -9.60
C LEU A 713 29.01 7.76 -9.36
N LEU A 714 28.81 8.93 -9.96
CA LEU A 714 27.55 9.69 -9.86
C LEU A 714 26.36 8.89 -10.41
N LEU A 715 26.56 8.18 -11.50
CA LEU A 715 25.56 7.32 -12.09
C LEU A 715 25.21 6.13 -11.17
N PHE A 716 26.21 5.52 -10.51
CA PHE A 716 25.97 4.49 -9.50
C PHE A 716 25.19 5.06 -8.29
N LEU A 717 25.61 6.21 -7.76
CA LEU A 717 24.93 6.89 -6.65
C LEU A 717 23.50 7.28 -7.02
N GLY A 718 23.28 7.82 -8.21
CA GLY A 718 21.96 8.18 -8.72
C GLY A 718 21.03 6.98 -8.85
N VAL A 719 21.57 5.82 -9.28
CA VAL A 719 20.81 4.57 -9.34
C VAL A 719 20.48 4.03 -7.95
N CYS A 720 21.41 4.10 -7.00
CA CYS A 720 21.12 3.78 -5.60
C CYS A 720 20.02 4.70 -5.06
N ALA A 721 20.11 6.01 -5.26
CA ALA A 721 19.11 6.98 -4.82
C ALA A 721 17.73 6.73 -5.46
N ALA A 722 17.69 6.45 -6.76
CA ALA A 722 16.46 6.08 -7.46
C ALA A 722 15.83 4.81 -6.87
N LEU A 723 16.65 3.84 -6.47
CA LEU A 723 16.20 2.60 -5.83
C LEU A 723 15.63 2.87 -4.42
N PHE A 724 16.32 3.68 -3.60
CA PHE A 724 15.82 4.12 -2.29
C PHE A 724 14.47 4.83 -2.40
N TYR A 725 14.36 5.75 -3.36
CA TYR A 725 13.12 6.46 -3.65
C TYR A 725 12.00 5.52 -4.09
N ALA A 726 12.28 4.60 -5.03
CA ALA A 726 11.28 3.69 -5.57
C ALA A 726 10.80 2.64 -4.55
N TYR A 727 11.62 2.30 -3.55
CA TYR A 727 11.22 1.44 -2.42
C TYR A 727 10.57 2.21 -1.26
N GLY A 728 10.50 3.55 -1.32
CA GLY A 728 9.97 4.37 -0.24
C GLY A 728 10.82 4.32 1.05
N TRP A 729 12.11 4.01 0.92
CA TRP A 729 13.03 3.99 2.06
C TRP A 729 13.41 5.43 2.42
N THR A 730 12.68 6.02 3.37
CA THR A 730 12.93 7.35 3.93
C THR A 730 13.81 7.28 5.18
N ALA A 731 14.27 8.43 5.70
CA ALA A 731 15.09 8.50 6.91
C ALA A 731 14.44 7.84 8.13
N GLU A 732 13.11 7.76 8.17
CA GLU A 732 12.33 7.12 9.23
C GLU A 732 12.11 5.62 9.02
N SER A 733 12.49 5.09 7.85
CA SER A 733 12.33 3.66 7.58
C SER A 733 13.23 2.83 8.50
N ALA A 734 12.68 1.77 9.08
CA ALA A 734 13.41 0.90 10.02
C ALA A 734 14.72 0.35 9.45
N VAL A 735 14.79 0.13 8.13
CA VAL A 735 15.99 -0.36 7.44
C VAL A 735 17.11 0.69 7.46
N ILE A 736 16.80 1.95 7.14
CA ILE A 736 17.78 3.03 7.12
C ILE A 736 18.25 3.35 8.53
N VAL A 737 17.32 3.41 9.49
CA VAL A 737 17.65 3.62 10.91
C VAL A 737 18.56 2.50 11.43
N ALA A 738 18.30 1.23 11.09
CA ALA A 738 19.15 0.11 11.48
C ALA A 738 20.56 0.18 10.87
N ILE A 739 20.68 0.60 9.61
CA ILE A 739 21.99 0.77 8.95
C ILE A 739 22.76 1.92 9.60
N TRP A 740 22.11 3.06 9.83
CA TRP A 740 22.73 4.26 10.37
C TRP A 740 23.18 4.04 11.82
N THR A 741 22.31 3.47 12.65
CA THR A 741 22.65 3.08 14.03
C THR A 741 23.78 2.06 14.08
N PHE A 742 23.91 1.16 13.10
CA PHE A 742 25.06 0.27 13.01
C PHE A 742 26.35 1.01 12.61
N LEU A 743 26.28 1.97 11.68
CA LEU A 743 27.42 2.76 11.20
C LEU A 743 27.95 3.75 12.24
N GLU A 744 27.08 4.31 13.06
CA GLU A 744 27.40 5.27 14.13
C GLU A 744 27.83 4.61 15.44
N ARG A 745 27.73 3.27 15.56
CA ARG A 745 28.24 2.59 16.75
C ARG A 745 29.74 2.89 16.92
N PRO A 746 30.17 3.37 18.10
CA PRO A 746 31.58 3.62 18.37
C PRO A 746 32.32 2.28 18.38
N LEU A 747 33.33 2.15 17.52
CA LEU A 747 34.16 0.95 17.44
C LEU A 747 35.35 1.05 18.40
N LEU A 748 35.95 2.25 18.50
CA LEU A 748 37.13 2.55 19.28
C LEU A 748 37.04 3.98 19.81
N THR A 749 37.37 4.19 21.08
CA THR A 749 37.52 5.52 21.67
C THR A 749 39.01 5.85 21.77
N LEU A 750 39.45 6.93 21.11
CA LEU A 750 40.81 7.46 21.25
C LEU A 750 40.72 8.87 21.85
N GLY A 751 41.00 8.99 23.14
CA GLY A 751 40.86 10.27 23.87
C GLY A 751 39.40 10.75 23.91
N SER A 752 39.15 11.96 23.40
CA SER A 752 37.81 12.57 23.30
C SER A 752 37.10 12.29 21.97
N ALA A 753 37.75 11.59 21.02
CA ALA A 753 37.19 11.29 19.71
C ALA A 753 36.64 9.85 19.64
N GLU A 754 35.33 9.73 19.45
CA GLU A 754 34.68 8.46 19.16
C GLU A 754 34.89 8.11 17.67
N ILE A 755 35.66 7.05 17.40
CA ILE A 755 35.88 6.57 16.05
C ILE A 755 34.77 5.59 15.70
N THR A 756 33.81 6.07 14.89
CA THR A 756 32.71 5.27 14.35
C THR A 756 33.09 4.64 13.01
N SER A 757 32.37 3.58 12.61
CA SER A 757 32.54 2.94 11.30
C SER A 757 32.38 3.95 10.16
N TRP A 758 31.41 4.86 10.30
CA TRP A 758 31.18 5.95 9.36
C TRP A 758 32.40 6.88 9.21
N ARG A 759 32.97 7.34 10.33
CA ARG A 759 34.16 8.22 10.30
C ARG A 759 35.35 7.55 9.62
N ILE A 760 35.55 6.24 9.82
CA ILE A 760 36.60 5.48 9.13
C ILE A 760 36.38 5.47 7.62
N VAL A 761 35.16 5.16 7.16
CA VAL A 761 34.83 5.13 5.72
C VAL A 761 35.01 6.51 5.09
N VAL A 762 34.56 7.58 5.75
CA VAL A 762 34.75 8.94 5.25
C VAL A 762 36.22 9.30 5.19
N THR A 763 37.00 9.00 6.24
CA THR A 763 38.44 9.27 6.30
C THR A 763 39.21 8.57 5.18
N ILE A 764 38.94 7.28 4.95
CA ILE A 764 39.54 6.51 3.84
C ILE A 764 39.16 7.12 2.49
N THR A 765 37.90 7.51 2.33
CA THR A 765 37.40 8.13 1.09
C THR A 765 38.10 9.46 0.84
N LEU A 766 38.22 10.31 1.86
CA LEU A 766 38.85 11.61 1.78
C LEU A 766 40.34 11.49 1.47
N LEU A 767 41.04 10.51 2.08
CA LEU A 767 42.43 10.18 1.76
C LEU A 767 42.59 9.79 0.28
N VAL A 768 41.74 8.89 -0.23
CA VAL A 768 41.77 8.48 -1.64
C VAL A 768 41.53 9.68 -2.57
N VAL A 769 40.58 10.55 -2.24
CA VAL A 769 40.28 11.76 -3.01
C VAL A 769 41.46 12.74 -3.01
N VAL A 770 42.10 12.98 -1.86
CA VAL A 770 43.25 13.89 -1.73
C VAL A 770 44.45 13.40 -2.53
N VAL A 771 44.78 12.11 -2.43
CA VAL A 771 45.88 11.50 -3.22
C VAL A 771 45.59 11.62 -4.71
N TRP A 772 44.34 11.35 -5.11
CA TRP A 772 43.91 11.47 -6.49
C TRP A 772 43.96 12.91 -7.01
N LEU A 773 43.49 13.89 -6.24
CA LEU A 773 43.57 15.32 -6.57
C LEU A 773 45.01 15.81 -6.66
N GLY A 774 45.91 15.34 -5.79
CA GLY A 774 47.33 15.69 -5.85
C GLY A 774 47.98 15.18 -7.15
N GLN A 775 47.71 13.93 -7.54
CA GLN A 775 48.19 13.36 -8.80
C GLN A 775 47.60 14.09 -10.02
N TRP A 776 46.30 14.41 -9.95
CA TRP A 776 45.60 15.12 -11.02
C TRP A 776 46.10 16.57 -11.17
N GLY A 777 46.28 17.29 -10.07
CA GLY A 777 46.80 18.66 -10.04
C GLY A 777 48.21 18.76 -10.61
N ARG A 778 49.08 17.78 -10.35
CA ARG A 778 50.41 17.69 -10.99
C ARG A 778 50.31 17.54 -12.50
N ALA A 779 49.46 16.63 -12.98
CA ALA A 779 49.33 16.34 -14.40
C ALA A 779 48.83 17.56 -15.19
N ILE A 780 47.81 18.25 -14.66
CA ILE A 780 47.28 19.49 -15.24
C ILE A 780 48.33 20.59 -15.22
N SER A 781 49.00 20.80 -14.08
CA SER A 781 50.00 21.86 -13.94
C SER A 781 51.15 21.67 -14.93
N TYR A 782 51.65 20.43 -15.05
CA TYR A 782 52.76 20.10 -15.95
C TYR A 782 52.39 20.22 -17.44
N ARG A 783 51.21 19.74 -17.84
CA ARG A 783 50.83 19.62 -19.27
C ARG A 783 50.08 20.84 -19.82
N TRP A 784 49.47 21.67 -18.97
CA TRP A 784 48.66 22.81 -19.39
C TRP A 784 49.20 24.15 -18.87
N ILE A 785 49.16 24.38 -17.55
CA ILE A 785 49.49 25.68 -16.95
C ILE A 785 50.96 26.06 -17.20
N LEU A 786 51.86 25.10 -17.08
CA LEU A 786 53.30 25.32 -17.25
C LEU A 786 53.79 24.91 -18.65
N SER A 787 52.87 24.74 -19.61
CA SER A 787 53.20 24.31 -20.97
C SER A 787 54.13 25.28 -21.71
N HIS A 788 54.11 26.56 -21.34
CA HIS A 788 54.89 27.62 -21.97
C HIS A 788 56.32 27.76 -21.41
N ILE A 789 56.68 27.03 -20.35
CA ILE A 789 58.02 27.03 -19.77
C ILE A 789 58.88 26.00 -20.52
N SER A 790 59.97 26.46 -21.14
CA SER A 790 60.88 25.62 -21.93
C SER A 790 61.81 24.74 -21.08
N ASP A 791 62.11 25.16 -19.84
CA ASP A 791 62.94 24.40 -18.91
C ASP A 791 62.14 23.25 -18.27
N MET A 792 62.52 22.03 -18.64
CA MET A 792 61.91 20.79 -18.15
C MET A 792 62.08 20.59 -16.64
N GLY A 793 63.20 21.03 -16.06
CA GLY A 793 63.51 20.91 -14.64
C GLY A 793 62.63 21.84 -13.80
N VAL A 794 62.49 23.10 -14.21
CA VAL A 794 61.59 24.07 -13.56
C VAL A 794 60.13 23.62 -13.64
N ARG A 795 59.69 23.15 -14.82
CA ARG A 795 58.33 22.65 -15.02
C ARG A 795 58.02 21.43 -14.15
N HIS A 796 58.96 20.48 -14.05
CA HIS A 796 58.80 19.31 -13.20
C HIS A 796 58.71 19.69 -11.72
N SER A 797 59.64 20.49 -11.22
CA SER A 797 59.69 20.92 -9.81
C SER A 797 58.42 21.67 -9.38
N LEU A 798 57.93 22.60 -10.19
CA LEU A 798 56.72 23.39 -9.87
C LEU A 798 55.43 22.54 -9.91
N SER A 799 55.37 21.54 -10.80
CA SER A 799 54.25 20.58 -10.83
C SER A 799 54.21 19.67 -9.60
N VAL A 800 55.39 19.27 -9.10
CA VAL A 800 55.55 18.47 -7.87
C VAL A 800 55.22 19.33 -6.64
N PHE A 801 55.62 20.61 -6.63
CA PHE A 801 55.23 21.54 -5.58
C PHE A 801 53.69 21.64 -5.48
N THR A 802 53.00 21.79 -6.61
CA THR A 802 51.53 21.81 -6.65
C THR A 802 50.90 20.54 -6.08
N GLN A 803 51.49 19.36 -6.36
CA GLN A 803 51.06 18.09 -5.76
C GLN A 803 51.15 18.12 -4.23
N TYR A 804 52.31 18.53 -3.70
CA TYR A 804 52.53 18.56 -2.25
C TYR A 804 51.64 19.56 -1.54
N THR A 805 51.39 20.74 -2.13
CA THR A 805 50.45 21.72 -1.57
C THR A 805 49.04 21.12 -1.45
N VAL A 806 48.55 20.46 -2.50
CA VAL A 806 47.21 19.83 -2.50
C VAL A 806 47.12 18.71 -1.47
N VAL A 807 48.15 17.86 -1.37
CA VAL A 807 48.19 16.76 -0.39
C VAL A 807 48.27 17.29 1.04
N LEU A 808 49.07 18.32 1.30
CA LEU A 808 49.22 18.95 2.61
C LEU A 808 47.89 19.55 3.09
N VAL A 809 47.25 20.36 2.25
CA VAL A 809 45.93 20.94 2.57
C VAL A 809 44.90 19.84 2.80
N GLY A 810 44.89 18.81 1.95
CA GLY A 810 43.98 17.68 2.12
C GLY A 810 44.22 16.89 3.41
N PHE A 811 45.46 16.71 3.82
CA PHE A 811 45.80 16.04 5.08
C PHE A 811 45.34 16.83 6.31
N LEU A 812 45.47 18.15 6.30
CA LEU A 812 44.94 19.01 7.36
C LEU A 812 43.42 18.90 7.48
N ILE A 813 42.69 18.87 6.35
CA ILE A 813 41.24 18.66 6.34
C ILE A 813 40.87 17.29 6.93
N ILE A 814 41.65 16.24 6.62
CA ILE A 814 41.43 14.90 7.17
C ILE A 814 41.62 14.89 8.69
N LEU A 815 42.69 15.50 9.20
CA LEU A 815 42.97 15.63 10.64
C LEU A 815 41.81 16.32 11.39
N GLN A 816 41.30 17.41 10.83
CA GLN A 816 40.15 18.13 11.37
C GLN A 816 38.89 17.25 11.40
N PHE A 817 38.63 16.48 10.35
CA PHE A 817 37.45 15.62 10.26
C PHE A 817 37.50 14.41 11.22
N VAL A 818 38.69 13.88 11.48
CA VAL A 818 38.90 12.80 12.46
C VAL A 818 38.69 13.30 13.90
N GLY A 819 38.74 14.62 14.14
CA GLY A 819 38.57 15.24 15.45
C GLY A 819 39.89 15.38 16.21
N ILE A 820 41.03 15.36 15.51
CA ILE A 820 42.33 15.70 16.10
C ILE A 820 42.46 17.21 16.07
N ASP A 821 42.57 17.82 17.25
CA ASP A 821 42.57 19.26 17.42
C ASP A 821 43.88 19.86 16.88
N LEU A 822 43.80 20.50 15.71
CA LEU A 822 44.93 21.13 15.01
C LEU A 822 45.55 22.30 15.79
N THR A 823 44.91 22.76 16.87
CA THR A 823 45.44 23.79 17.77
C THR A 823 46.59 23.29 18.66
N THR A 824 46.85 21.98 18.67
CA THR A 824 47.91 21.34 19.47
C THR A 824 49.17 20.99 18.66
N LEU A 825 49.18 21.22 17.34
CA LEU A 825 50.32 21.09 16.41
C LEU A 825 50.76 22.48 15.95
#